data_AF-A0A0E4FX06-F1
#
_entry.id   AF-A0A0E4FX06-F1
#
_cell.length_a   1.000
_cell.length_b   1.000
_cell.length_c   1.000
_cell.angle_alpha   90.00
_cell.angle_beta   90.00
_cell.angle_gamma   90.00
#
_symmetry.space_group_name_H-M   'P 1'
#
loop_
_entity.id
_entity.type
_entity.pdbx_description
1 polymer ?
#
loop_
_entity_poly.entity_id
_entity_poly.type
_entity_poly.pdbx_seq_one_letter_code
_entity_poly.pdbx_strand_id
1 'polypeptide(L)'
;MVTKRKRRHRRSVDVRINWLQPHVDGFKDWLAQRKYTPATITEVARLLALWADWVRASGFEVETLAAGFAASASVFRGGKTTRAPQGAAALFIAYLREKNVLPPERQPSLEETWPSLAVLDAAGRLRQQKPNPLRHQLYVMLFGLIAATGLRVSEAIALKLDDIGPDSVLHVRETKFRKSRLVPLHPTVIEALGRYLEARRQHAGASDWLFPSVRHRALCPTTVNYTFRCVLRRAGIAPERSQQPRIHDLRHTFATRVLEQCGVERGAVARHFVALSTYLGHVDIRNTYWYLQATPEMMADIASAAEMLGWRERRMTKLAPLITGFLRDYMPRQRGYSPESCETYAFSFKLLFDFAAKRLGTRPSRLTIEDLDAPLIVAFLAHIEQERGNGAATRNLRLAAIKTFMRYVEHRVPSALEQIGRVHAIPVKRHDQKLIRHLTMEEVRAILNAPDLATRSGVRDRAMMHLCFAGGLRVSELVGVLTENLSLQHGASVTIRGKGRKERCLPLWKDTARDLRAWLSVRGAVRVPELFVNAQDEPMTRAGFEYVLDKHVRAAAEACPSLRSRSISPHQLRHSCAVIMLQATHDIRKVALWLGHADIRTTEVYLRMDPSEKLEAVEAVVPPELRRGRFRAPDALIASLLENASASDTT
;
A
#
# COMPACT_ATOMS: atom_id res chain seq x y z
N MET A 1 23.61 -12.55 55.56
CA MET A 1 24.67 -13.51 55.18
C MET A 1 24.47 -13.93 53.73
N VAL A 2 25.27 -13.36 52.82
CA VAL A 2 25.24 -13.66 51.38
C VAL A 2 26.08 -14.92 51.15
N THR A 3 25.44 -16.05 50.87
CA THR A 3 26.14 -17.29 50.54
C THR A 3 26.66 -17.24 49.10
N LYS A 4 28.00 -17.18 49.01
CA LYS A 4 28.81 -17.30 47.80
C LYS A 4 28.41 -18.53 46.98
N ARG A 5 27.65 -18.35 45.90
CA ARG A 5 27.56 -19.36 44.82
C ARG A 5 28.84 -19.31 43.99
N LYS A 6 29.64 -20.36 44.17
CA LYS A 6 30.89 -20.68 43.46
C LYS A 6 30.79 -20.41 41.95
N ARG A 7 31.81 -19.74 41.40
CA ARG A 7 32.11 -19.62 39.97
C ARG A 7 32.15 -21.03 39.33
N ARG A 8 31.08 -21.46 38.67
CA ARG A 8 31.10 -22.61 37.74
C ARG A 8 31.68 -22.13 36.40
N HIS A 9 32.66 -22.87 35.88
CA HIS A 9 33.36 -22.67 34.62
C HIS A 9 32.52 -21.97 33.53
N ARG A 10 33.00 -20.82 33.02
CA ARG A 10 32.52 -20.26 31.75
C ARG A 10 32.93 -21.21 30.62
N ARG A 11 32.09 -22.18 30.29
CA ARG A 11 32.15 -22.85 28.98
C ARG A 11 31.96 -21.79 27.89
N SER A 12 32.67 -21.90 26.76
CA SER A 12 32.50 -20.96 25.65
C SER A 12 31.02 -20.93 25.22
N VAL A 13 30.55 -19.82 24.67
CA VAL A 13 29.16 -19.66 24.21
C VAL A 13 28.78 -20.80 23.26
N ASP A 14 29.69 -21.18 22.37
CA ASP A 14 29.47 -22.26 21.39
C ASP A 14 29.30 -23.63 22.06
N VAL A 15 30.00 -23.92 23.16
CA VAL A 15 29.80 -25.17 23.93
C VAL A 15 28.42 -25.23 24.58
N ARG A 16 27.85 -24.09 24.99
CA ARG A 16 26.54 -24.03 25.67
C ARG A 16 25.37 -24.27 24.72
N ILE A 17 25.49 -23.81 23.49
CA ILE A 17 24.45 -23.99 22.45
C ILE A 17 24.75 -25.11 21.46
N ASN A 18 25.81 -25.90 21.68
CA ASN A 18 26.20 -26.99 20.78
C ASN A 18 25.09 -28.03 20.54
N TRP A 19 24.23 -28.26 21.54
CA TRP A 19 23.09 -29.18 21.42
C TRP A 19 21.98 -28.67 20.51
N LEU A 20 22.02 -27.40 20.09
CA LEU A 20 21.16 -26.81 19.09
C LEU A 20 21.75 -26.87 17.68
N GLN A 21 22.93 -27.48 17.48
CA GLN A 21 23.50 -27.68 16.15
C GLN A 21 22.74 -28.75 15.35
N PRO A 22 22.63 -28.61 14.02
CA PRO A 22 23.28 -27.61 13.14
C PRO A 22 22.53 -26.26 13.02
N HIS A 23 21.45 -26.05 13.79
CA HIS A 23 20.56 -24.90 13.59
C HIS A 23 21.18 -23.57 14.01
N VAL A 24 22.19 -23.57 14.88
CA VAL A 24 22.85 -22.35 15.37
C VAL A 24 23.68 -21.68 14.28
N ASP A 25 24.41 -22.45 13.47
CA ASP A 25 25.23 -21.89 12.40
C ASP A 25 24.33 -21.28 11.31
N GLY A 26 23.29 -22.02 10.90
CA GLY A 26 22.30 -21.49 9.97
C GLY A 26 21.53 -20.29 10.53
N PHE A 27 21.37 -20.18 11.85
CA PHE A 27 20.78 -19.00 12.49
C PHE A 27 21.70 -17.77 12.44
N LYS A 28 23.01 -17.94 12.67
CA LYS A 28 24.01 -16.86 12.53
C LYS A 28 24.02 -16.34 11.08
N ASP A 29 24.00 -17.23 10.10
CA ASP A 29 23.91 -16.87 8.68
C ASP A 29 22.59 -16.17 8.34
N TRP A 30 21.48 -16.64 8.90
CA TRP A 30 20.15 -16.04 8.72
C TRP A 30 20.06 -14.60 9.26
N LEU A 31 20.76 -14.31 10.37
CA LEU A 31 20.92 -12.95 10.89
C LEU A 31 21.82 -12.09 10.00
N ALA A 32 22.92 -12.64 9.48
CA ALA A 32 23.82 -11.95 8.56
C ALA A 32 23.10 -11.53 7.26
N GLN A 33 22.28 -12.42 6.68
CA GLN A 33 21.43 -12.13 5.52
C GLN A 33 20.42 -11.00 5.77
N ARG A 34 20.03 -10.78 7.04
CA ARG A 34 19.15 -9.68 7.47
C ARG A 34 19.90 -8.41 7.89
N LYS A 35 21.20 -8.33 7.55
CA LYS A 35 22.08 -7.16 7.78
C LYS A 35 22.34 -6.83 9.26
N TYR A 36 22.30 -7.83 10.14
CA TYR A 36 22.79 -7.63 11.52
C TYR A 36 24.33 -7.51 11.53
N THR A 37 24.88 -6.63 12.36
CA THR A 37 26.34 -6.45 12.45
C THR A 37 26.99 -7.67 13.13
N PRO A 38 28.28 -7.99 12.86
CA PRO A 38 28.98 -9.09 13.53
C PRO A 38 28.96 -8.99 15.07
N ALA A 39 29.04 -7.78 15.61
CA ALA A 39 28.93 -7.54 17.04
C ALA A 39 27.53 -7.87 17.58
N THR A 40 26.48 -7.52 16.83
CA THR A 40 25.09 -7.85 17.21
C THR A 40 24.82 -9.34 17.13
N ILE A 41 25.34 -10.03 16.11
CA ILE A 41 25.18 -11.49 15.96
C ILE A 41 25.84 -12.22 17.14
N THR A 42 27.04 -11.80 17.54
CA THR A 42 27.73 -12.34 18.72
C THR A 42 26.93 -12.14 20.00
N GLU A 43 26.35 -10.94 20.22
CA GLU A 43 25.54 -10.70 21.43
C GLU A 43 24.22 -11.47 21.40
N VAL A 44 23.56 -11.59 20.24
CA VAL A 44 22.34 -12.40 20.09
C VAL A 44 22.63 -13.88 20.37
N ALA A 45 23.76 -14.42 19.89
CA ALA A 45 24.17 -15.79 20.20
C ALA A 45 24.47 -15.98 21.70
N ARG A 46 25.09 -14.98 22.35
CA ARG A 46 25.34 -15.00 23.80
C ARG A 46 24.05 -15.00 24.61
N LEU A 47 23.07 -14.20 24.20
CA LEU A 47 21.74 -14.13 24.81
C LEU A 47 20.94 -15.41 24.56
N LEU A 48 21.03 -15.98 23.36
CA LEU A 48 20.43 -17.28 23.04
C LEU A 48 21.02 -18.38 23.92
N ALA A 49 22.33 -18.37 24.20
CA ALA A 49 22.95 -19.33 25.11
C ALA A 49 22.44 -19.23 26.56
N LEU A 50 22.13 -18.02 27.03
CA LEU A 50 21.52 -17.84 28.36
C LEU A 50 20.11 -18.42 28.43
N TRP A 51 19.33 -18.27 27.37
CA TRP A 51 18.00 -18.88 27.27
C TRP A 51 18.09 -20.41 27.10
N ALA A 52 18.97 -20.89 26.22
CA ALA A 52 19.15 -22.32 25.92
C ALA A 52 19.58 -23.13 27.16
N ASP A 53 20.42 -22.57 28.03
CA ASP A 53 20.78 -23.21 29.30
C ASP A 53 19.55 -23.42 30.19
N TRP A 54 18.65 -22.44 30.27
CA TRP A 54 17.42 -22.57 31.06
C TRP A 54 16.47 -23.60 30.46
N VAL A 55 16.29 -23.56 29.14
CA VAL A 55 15.45 -24.50 28.38
C VAL A 55 15.94 -25.94 28.59
N ARG A 56 17.24 -26.17 28.45
CA ARG A 56 17.85 -27.49 28.66
C ARG A 56 17.76 -27.95 30.12
N ALA A 57 17.97 -27.04 31.08
CA ALA A 57 17.81 -27.36 32.50
C ALA A 57 16.35 -27.67 32.88
N SER A 58 15.39 -27.15 32.11
CA SER A 58 13.95 -27.38 32.31
C SER A 58 13.42 -28.60 31.55
N GLY A 59 14.30 -29.38 30.91
CA GLY A 59 13.95 -30.64 30.26
C GLY A 59 13.33 -30.51 28.86
N PHE A 60 13.41 -29.33 28.23
CA PHE A 60 12.94 -29.16 26.84
C PHE A 60 14.04 -29.57 25.85
N GLU A 61 13.64 -30.28 24.81
CA GLU A 61 14.48 -30.72 23.70
C GLU A 61 14.22 -29.87 22.45
N VAL A 62 14.97 -30.12 21.37
CA VAL A 62 14.85 -29.33 20.12
C VAL A 62 13.43 -29.35 19.57
N GLU A 63 12.76 -30.50 19.65
CA GLU A 63 11.39 -30.71 19.16
C GLU A 63 10.34 -29.98 20.02
N THR A 64 10.64 -29.71 21.29
CA THR A 64 9.75 -29.03 22.24
C THR A 64 10.16 -27.58 22.53
N LEU A 65 11.10 -27.02 21.75
CA LEU A 65 11.59 -25.64 21.88
C LEU A 65 10.49 -24.59 21.85
N ALA A 66 9.41 -24.81 21.08
CA ALA A 66 8.26 -23.89 21.04
C ALA A 66 7.51 -23.82 22.38
N ALA A 67 7.33 -24.97 23.05
CA ALA A 67 6.73 -25.04 24.38
C ALA A 67 7.68 -24.45 25.43
N GLY A 68 8.99 -24.73 25.32
CA GLY A 68 10.03 -24.13 26.15
C GLY A 68 10.07 -22.59 26.04
N PHE A 69 9.85 -22.05 24.84
CA PHE A 69 9.74 -20.61 24.62
C PHE A 69 8.55 -20.00 25.35
N ALA A 70 7.37 -20.61 25.26
CA ALA A 70 6.19 -20.16 26.00
C ALA A 70 6.40 -20.22 27.52
N ALA A 71 6.98 -21.31 28.03
CA ALA A 71 7.24 -21.49 29.45
C ALA A 71 8.28 -20.49 30.00
N SER A 72 9.32 -20.19 29.21
CA SER A 72 10.38 -19.24 29.58
C SER A 72 9.90 -17.79 29.71
N ALA A 73 8.74 -17.44 29.13
CA ALA A 73 8.20 -16.08 29.15
C ALA A 73 7.83 -15.59 30.56
N SER A 74 7.62 -16.48 31.54
CA SER A 74 7.43 -16.12 32.96
C SER A 74 8.75 -15.82 33.67
N VAL A 75 9.82 -16.48 33.26
CA VAL A 75 11.16 -16.42 33.85
C VAL A 75 11.93 -15.18 33.39
N PHE A 76 11.85 -14.84 32.11
CA PHE A 76 12.55 -13.70 31.52
C PHE A 76 11.68 -12.43 31.47
N ARG A 77 10.94 -12.12 32.54
CA ARG A 77 10.17 -10.88 32.69
C ARG A 77 10.99 -9.76 33.34
N GLY A 78 10.47 -8.52 33.27
CA GLY A 78 11.09 -7.34 33.91
C GLY A 78 11.79 -6.38 32.95
N GLY A 79 12.94 -5.83 33.37
CA GLY A 79 13.70 -4.80 32.65
C GLY A 79 14.31 -5.26 31.33
N LYS A 80 14.88 -4.31 30.56
CA LYS A 80 15.45 -4.57 29.22
C LYS A 80 16.49 -5.71 29.22
N THR A 81 17.31 -5.80 30.27
CA THR A 81 18.39 -6.80 30.39
C THR A 81 17.87 -8.20 30.71
N THR A 82 16.79 -8.34 31.48
CA THR A 82 16.21 -9.64 31.82
C THR A 82 15.33 -10.20 30.70
N ARG A 83 14.77 -9.35 29.83
CA ARG A 83 14.00 -9.75 28.63
C ARG A 83 14.86 -10.09 27.41
N ALA A 84 16.11 -9.64 27.38
CA ALA A 84 16.98 -9.81 26.22
C ALA A 84 17.18 -11.28 25.77
N PRO A 85 17.32 -12.27 26.67
CA PRO A 85 17.36 -13.69 26.29
C PRO A 85 16.08 -14.18 25.62
N GLN A 86 14.90 -13.73 26.09
CA GLN A 86 13.61 -14.03 25.46
C GLN A 86 13.52 -13.46 24.05
N GLY A 87 14.07 -12.27 23.82
CA GLY A 87 14.12 -11.65 22.50
C GLY A 87 15.01 -12.42 21.52
N ALA A 88 16.18 -12.88 21.98
CA ALA A 88 17.06 -13.72 21.16
C ALA A 88 16.42 -15.08 20.85
N ALA A 89 15.74 -15.69 21.81
CA ALA A 89 14.97 -16.91 21.61
C ALA A 89 13.82 -16.74 20.60
N ALA A 90 13.12 -15.61 20.63
CA ALA A 90 12.05 -15.33 19.67
C ALA A 90 12.57 -15.29 18.21
N LEU A 91 13.75 -14.70 17.99
CA LEU A 91 14.42 -14.71 16.68
C LEU A 91 14.81 -16.13 16.26
N PHE A 92 15.30 -16.94 17.19
CA PHE A 92 15.67 -18.32 16.92
C PHE A 92 14.45 -19.20 16.59
N ILE A 93 13.34 -19.06 17.33
CA ILE A 93 12.08 -19.75 17.02
C ILE A 93 11.52 -19.30 15.66
N ALA A 94 11.61 -18.01 15.31
CA ALA A 94 11.21 -17.52 14.01
C ALA A 94 12.04 -18.14 12.87
N TYR A 95 13.37 -18.23 13.07
CA TYR A 95 14.27 -18.93 12.15
C TYR A 95 13.90 -20.41 11.99
N LEU A 96 13.67 -21.14 13.08
CA LEU A 96 13.30 -22.55 13.04
C LEU A 96 11.96 -22.79 12.32
N ARG A 97 10.98 -21.89 12.49
CA ARG A 97 9.71 -21.93 11.74
C ARG A 97 9.90 -21.65 10.26
N GLU A 98 10.74 -20.68 9.89
CA GLU A 98 11.07 -20.38 8.48
C GLU A 98 11.79 -21.54 7.79
N LYS A 99 12.53 -22.34 8.55
CA LYS A 99 13.20 -23.56 8.07
C LYS A 99 12.34 -24.83 8.20
N ASN A 100 11.07 -24.72 8.57
CA ASN A 100 10.14 -25.84 8.82
C ASN A 100 10.65 -26.88 9.85
N VAL A 101 11.49 -26.46 10.79
CA VAL A 101 11.98 -27.31 11.89
C VAL A 101 10.96 -27.38 13.04
N LEU A 102 10.21 -26.29 13.25
CA LEU A 102 9.10 -26.24 14.22
C LEU A 102 7.77 -26.10 13.48
N PRO A 103 6.69 -26.74 13.97
CA PRO A 103 5.35 -26.60 13.39
C PRO A 103 4.88 -25.13 13.41
N PRO A 104 4.05 -24.72 12.43
CA PRO A 104 3.48 -23.38 12.39
C PRO A 104 2.62 -23.14 13.64
N GLU A 105 2.62 -21.88 14.11
CA GLU A 105 1.91 -21.50 15.33
C GLU A 105 0.40 -21.78 15.20
N ARG A 106 -0.13 -22.66 16.08
CA ARG A 106 -1.56 -22.95 16.18
C ARG A 106 -2.28 -21.66 16.58
N GLN A 107 -3.01 -21.04 15.65
CA GLN A 107 -3.96 -19.99 16.00
C GLN A 107 -5.16 -20.64 16.70
N PRO A 108 -5.53 -20.20 17.92
CA PRO A 108 -6.68 -20.77 18.63
C PRO A 108 -7.97 -20.53 17.82
N SER A 109 -8.92 -21.48 17.91
CA SER A 109 -10.17 -21.43 17.15
C SER A 109 -11.12 -20.34 17.68
N LEU A 110 -12.07 -19.92 16.84
CA LEU A 110 -13.01 -18.85 17.14
C LEU A 110 -13.93 -19.14 18.34
N GLU A 111 -14.19 -20.40 18.66
CA GLU A 111 -14.96 -20.80 19.85
C GLU A 111 -14.23 -20.47 21.16
N GLU A 112 -12.90 -20.55 21.18
CA GLU A 112 -12.09 -20.17 22.35
C GLU A 112 -11.94 -18.65 22.50
N THR A 113 -12.40 -17.83 21.52
CA THR A 113 -11.96 -16.43 21.40
C THR A 113 -13.04 -15.34 21.59
N TRP A 114 -14.35 -15.62 21.81
CA TRP A 114 -15.31 -14.52 22.11
C TRP A 114 -16.68 -14.88 22.71
N PRO A 115 -17.06 -14.37 23.91
CA PRO A 115 -18.43 -14.36 24.38
C PRO A 115 -19.14 -13.06 23.98
N SER A 116 -19.90 -13.05 22.89
CA SER A 116 -20.70 -11.90 22.45
C SER A 116 -21.61 -11.36 23.56
N LEU A 117 -22.07 -12.23 24.47
CA LEU A 117 -22.86 -11.88 25.64
C LEU A 117 -22.08 -11.01 26.64
N ALA A 118 -20.80 -11.29 26.88
CA ALA A 118 -19.99 -10.51 27.83
C ALA A 118 -19.79 -9.05 27.39
N VAL A 119 -19.74 -8.80 26.07
CA VAL A 119 -19.68 -7.44 25.51
C VAL A 119 -21.01 -6.71 25.67
N LEU A 120 -22.12 -7.39 25.42
CA LEU A 120 -23.46 -6.81 25.61
C LEU A 120 -23.75 -6.54 27.09
N ASP A 121 -23.38 -7.45 27.99
CA ASP A 121 -23.50 -7.28 29.44
C ASP A 121 -22.65 -6.10 29.94
N ALA A 122 -21.41 -6.00 29.47
CA ALA A 122 -20.53 -4.89 29.84
C ALA A 122 -21.02 -3.55 29.27
N ALA A 123 -21.64 -3.54 28.09
CA ALA A 123 -22.30 -2.36 27.52
C ALA A 123 -23.55 -1.96 28.34
N GLY A 124 -24.33 -2.94 28.81
CA GLY A 124 -25.50 -2.70 29.66
C GLY A 124 -25.14 -2.08 31.02
N ARG A 125 -23.94 -2.34 31.52
CA ARG A 125 -23.37 -1.77 32.76
C ARG A 125 -22.65 -0.42 32.56
N LEU A 126 -22.77 0.23 31.40
CA LEU A 126 -22.26 1.59 31.21
C LEU A 126 -23.05 2.55 32.10
N ARG A 127 -22.34 3.45 32.82
CA ARG A 127 -22.99 4.43 33.70
C ARG A 127 -23.97 5.30 32.90
N GLN A 128 -25.20 5.41 33.40
CA GLN A 128 -26.13 6.46 32.98
C GLN A 128 -25.51 7.81 33.34
N GLN A 129 -25.43 8.71 32.37
CA GLN A 129 -24.90 10.06 32.56
C GLN A 129 -26.02 11.05 32.22
N LYS A 130 -26.19 12.12 33.00
CA LYS A 130 -27.24 13.14 32.80
C LYS A 130 -27.34 13.68 31.36
N PRO A 131 -26.26 13.91 30.58
CA PRO A 131 -26.39 14.33 29.18
C PRO A 131 -26.70 13.19 28.20
N ASN A 132 -26.70 11.91 28.63
CA ASN A 132 -26.95 10.76 27.75
C ASN A 132 -27.60 9.58 28.52
N PRO A 133 -28.90 9.68 28.87
CA PRO A 133 -29.61 8.62 29.59
C PRO A 133 -29.72 7.32 28.77
N LEU A 134 -29.75 7.42 27.43
CA LEU A 134 -29.83 6.28 26.52
C LEU A 134 -28.52 5.51 26.31
N ARG A 135 -27.40 5.97 26.88
CA ARG A 135 -26.05 5.51 26.52
C ARG A 135 -25.91 3.99 26.56
N HIS A 136 -26.34 3.35 27.63
CA HIS A 136 -26.19 1.90 27.78
C HIS A 136 -27.07 1.11 26.80
N GLN A 137 -28.36 1.42 26.70
CA GLN A 137 -29.31 0.80 25.78
C GLN A 137 -28.90 1.00 24.31
N LEU A 138 -28.39 2.19 23.97
CA LEU A 138 -27.89 2.52 22.65
C LEU A 138 -26.70 1.64 22.25
N TYR A 139 -25.68 1.52 23.11
CA TYR A 139 -24.49 0.72 22.77
C TYR A 139 -24.74 -0.78 22.83
N VAL A 140 -25.64 -1.25 23.73
CA VAL A 140 -26.13 -2.64 23.71
C VAL A 140 -26.82 -2.94 22.39
N MET A 141 -27.76 -2.09 21.96
CA MET A 141 -28.48 -2.28 20.71
C MET A 141 -27.55 -2.16 19.49
N LEU A 142 -26.64 -1.18 19.47
CA LEU A 142 -25.71 -0.98 18.36
C LEU A 142 -24.74 -2.16 18.17
N PHE A 143 -24.09 -2.62 19.25
CA PHE A 143 -23.18 -3.76 19.16
C PHE A 143 -23.93 -5.07 18.91
N GLY A 144 -25.10 -5.24 19.52
CA GLY A 144 -25.98 -6.39 19.31
C GLY A 144 -26.44 -6.46 17.86
N LEU A 145 -26.87 -5.35 17.27
CA LEU A 145 -27.28 -5.26 15.88
C LEU A 145 -26.12 -5.64 14.95
N ILE A 146 -24.92 -5.07 15.14
CA ILE A 146 -23.73 -5.42 14.33
C ILE A 146 -23.38 -6.91 14.46
N ALA A 147 -23.43 -7.46 15.68
CA ALA A 147 -23.13 -8.87 15.93
C ALA A 147 -24.18 -9.83 15.34
N ALA A 148 -25.45 -9.41 15.26
CA ALA A 148 -26.54 -10.23 14.76
C ALA A 148 -26.78 -10.10 13.25
N THR A 149 -26.23 -9.06 12.60
CA THR A 149 -26.50 -8.75 11.18
C THR A 149 -25.25 -8.54 10.34
N GLY A 150 -24.05 -8.54 10.93
CA GLY A 150 -22.80 -8.35 10.21
C GLY A 150 -22.64 -6.97 9.54
N LEU A 151 -23.43 -5.96 9.93
CA LEU A 151 -23.29 -4.60 9.41
C LEU A 151 -21.91 -4.02 9.69
N ARG A 152 -21.41 -3.17 8.79
CA ARG A 152 -20.25 -2.33 9.13
C ARG A 152 -20.68 -1.30 10.16
N VAL A 153 -19.76 -0.91 11.05
CA VAL A 153 -20.02 0.18 12.01
C VAL A 153 -20.51 1.46 11.33
N SER A 154 -19.97 1.80 10.15
CA SER A 154 -20.37 2.97 9.37
C SER A 154 -21.79 2.84 8.79
N GLU A 155 -22.25 1.63 8.51
CA GLU A 155 -23.61 1.35 8.04
C GLU A 155 -24.57 1.45 9.23
N ALA A 156 -24.23 0.82 10.36
CA ALA A 156 -25.07 0.80 11.55
C ALA A 156 -25.32 2.21 12.14
N ILE A 157 -24.29 3.07 12.23
CA ILE A 157 -24.44 4.44 12.76
C ILE A 157 -25.17 5.39 11.80
N ALA A 158 -25.30 5.01 10.52
CA ALA A 158 -25.93 5.82 9.49
C ALA A 158 -27.43 5.50 9.29
N LEU A 159 -27.96 4.51 10.01
CA LEU A 159 -29.36 4.12 9.93
C LEU A 159 -30.28 5.23 10.47
N LYS A 160 -31.39 5.45 9.76
CA LYS A 160 -32.50 6.31 10.16
C LYS A 160 -33.72 5.48 10.58
N LEU A 161 -34.71 6.11 11.20
CA LEU A 161 -35.97 5.45 11.55
C LEU A 161 -36.70 4.91 10.30
N ASP A 162 -36.70 5.67 9.20
CA ASP A 162 -37.29 5.27 7.91
C ASP A 162 -36.54 4.13 7.18
N ASP A 163 -35.42 3.68 7.76
CA ASP A 163 -34.70 2.51 7.27
C ASP A 163 -35.21 1.21 7.90
N ILE A 164 -36.13 1.28 8.88
CA ILE A 164 -36.80 0.12 9.45
C ILE A 164 -38.07 -0.13 8.63
N GLY A 165 -38.04 -1.15 7.78
CA GLY A 165 -39.19 -1.54 6.96
C GLY A 165 -40.27 -2.30 7.75
N PRO A 166 -41.50 -2.39 7.20
CA PRO A 166 -42.65 -3.04 7.86
C PRO A 166 -42.51 -4.57 8.02
N ASP A 167 -41.64 -5.22 7.25
CA ASP A 167 -41.55 -6.70 7.18
C ASP A 167 -40.32 -7.29 7.89
N SER A 168 -39.89 -6.72 9.02
CA SER A 168 -38.66 -7.18 9.73
C SER A 168 -37.37 -7.02 8.92
N VAL A 169 -37.35 -6.08 7.96
CA VAL A 169 -36.22 -5.85 7.06
C VAL A 169 -35.66 -4.45 7.28
N LEU A 170 -34.34 -4.37 7.44
CA LEU A 170 -33.60 -3.12 7.52
C LEU A 170 -33.08 -2.70 6.14
N HIS A 171 -33.33 -1.44 5.77
CA HIS A 171 -32.92 -0.84 4.51
C HIS A 171 -31.58 -0.12 4.69
N VAL A 172 -30.48 -0.74 4.29
CA VAL A 172 -29.15 -0.10 4.37
C VAL A 172 -28.95 0.73 3.09
N ARG A 173 -29.05 2.05 3.21
CA ARG A 173 -28.87 3.02 2.10
C ARG A 173 -27.42 3.52 2.00
N GLU A 174 -27.00 3.89 0.79
CA GLU A 174 -25.75 4.60 0.50
C GLU A 174 -24.46 3.98 1.11
N THR A 175 -24.25 2.67 0.95
CA THR A 175 -22.98 2.07 1.37
C THR A 175 -21.81 2.62 0.54
N LYS A 176 -20.55 2.32 0.93
CA LYS A 176 -19.38 2.57 0.07
C LYS A 176 -19.74 2.11 -1.36
N PHE A 177 -19.66 3.03 -2.35
CA PHE A 177 -20.10 2.85 -3.74
C PHE A 177 -21.61 3.01 -4.07
N ARG A 178 -22.43 3.67 -3.23
CA ARG A 178 -23.87 3.98 -3.46
C ARG A 178 -24.75 2.75 -3.77
N LYS A 179 -24.46 1.60 -3.16
CA LYS A 179 -25.33 0.41 -3.25
C LYS A 179 -26.28 0.38 -2.03
N SER A 180 -27.53 0.03 -2.27
CA SER A 180 -28.53 -0.21 -1.21
C SER A 180 -28.79 -1.70 -1.08
N ARG A 181 -29.04 -2.19 0.14
CA ARG A 181 -29.41 -3.60 0.36
C ARG A 181 -30.40 -3.78 1.52
N LEU A 182 -31.17 -4.85 1.43
CA LEU A 182 -32.13 -5.27 2.43
C LEU A 182 -31.49 -6.29 3.37
N VAL A 183 -31.63 -6.09 4.69
CA VAL A 183 -31.06 -6.94 5.73
C VAL A 183 -32.20 -7.45 6.63
N PRO A 184 -32.64 -8.71 6.47
CA PRO A 184 -33.64 -9.29 7.36
C PRO A 184 -33.12 -9.39 8.80
N LEU A 185 -33.99 -9.08 9.76
CA LEU A 185 -33.74 -9.12 11.19
C LEU A 185 -34.40 -10.36 11.80
N HIS A 186 -33.67 -11.06 12.66
CA HIS A 186 -34.20 -12.17 13.43
C HIS A 186 -35.23 -11.66 14.48
N PRO A 187 -36.30 -12.41 14.81
CA PRO A 187 -37.33 -11.99 15.77
C PRO A 187 -36.79 -11.46 17.11
N THR A 188 -35.73 -12.08 17.64
CA THR A 188 -35.08 -11.62 18.89
C THR A 188 -34.42 -10.25 18.76
N VAL A 189 -33.91 -9.89 17.57
CA VAL A 189 -33.34 -8.57 17.28
C VAL A 189 -34.45 -7.53 17.18
N ILE A 190 -35.61 -7.89 16.62
CA ILE A 190 -36.78 -7.02 16.51
C ILE A 190 -37.32 -6.68 17.90
N GLU A 191 -37.44 -7.68 18.78
CA GLU A 191 -37.88 -7.48 20.16
C GLU A 191 -36.93 -6.56 20.93
N ALA A 192 -35.61 -6.79 20.78
CA ALA A 192 -34.59 -5.92 21.38
C ALA A 192 -34.62 -4.49 20.79
N LEU A 193 -34.84 -4.37 19.48
CA LEU A 193 -34.99 -3.09 18.80
C LEU A 193 -36.26 -2.35 19.26
N GLY A 194 -37.37 -3.05 19.47
CA GLY A 194 -38.60 -2.49 20.03
C GLY A 194 -38.39 -1.92 21.43
N ARG A 195 -37.72 -2.67 22.31
CA ARG A 195 -37.34 -2.19 23.66
C ARG A 195 -36.45 -0.95 23.59
N TYR A 196 -35.49 -0.92 22.66
CA TYR A 196 -34.64 0.25 22.43
C TYR A 196 -35.44 1.46 21.92
N LEU A 197 -36.32 1.26 20.93
CA LEU A 197 -37.13 2.33 20.34
C LEU A 197 -38.07 2.96 21.36
N GLU A 198 -38.66 2.16 22.25
CA GLU A 198 -39.53 2.68 23.31
C GLU A 198 -38.75 3.58 24.29
N ALA A 199 -37.59 3.12 24.77
CA ALA A 199 -36.73 3.95 25.61
C ALA A 199 -36.24 5.21 24.87
N ARG A 200 -35.94 5.08 23.57
CA ARG A 200 -35.50 6.19 22.71
C ARG A 200 -36.60 7.24 22.53
N ARG A 201 -37.87 6.88 22.39
CA ARG A 201 -38.99 7.83 22.29
C ARG A 201 -39.02 8.77 23.49
N GLN A 202 -38.79 8.24 24.68
CA GLN A 202 -38.82 9.01 25.94
C GLN A 202 -37.67 10.03 26.07
N HIS A 203 -36.54 9.82 25.40
CA HIS A 203 -35.31 10.60 25.63
C HIS A 203 -34.71 11.28 24.38
N ALA A 204 -35.08 10.86 23.17
CA ALA A 204 -34.52 11.32 21.91
C ALA A 204 -35.53 11.25 20.73
N GLY A 205 -36.81 11.51 21.01
CA GLY A 205 -37.91 11.40 20.04
C GLY A 205 -37.78 12.29 18.79
N ALA A 206 -37.14 13.46 18.89
CA ALA A 206 -37.03 14.44 17.79
C ALA A 206 -35.92 14.16 16.75
N SER A 207 -35.13 13.10 16.92
CA SER A 207 -34.05 12.77 15.98
C SER A 207 -34.53 11.79 14.91
N ASP A 208 -34.05 11.93 13.67
CA ASP A 208 -34.30 10.95 12.60
C ASP A 208 -33.33 9.75 12.66
N TRP A 209 -32.17 9.92 13.29
CA TRP A 209 -31.13 8.90 13.40
C TRP A 209 -31.53 7.77 14.34
N LEU A 210 -31.37 6.52 13.92
CA LEU A 210 -31.67 5.34 14.76
C LEU A 210 -30.84 5.38 16.04
N PHE A 211 -29.53 5.69 15.93
CA PHE A 211 -28.62 5.86 17.06
C PHE A 211 -28.17 7.33 17.19
N PRO A 212 -28.91 8.17 17.92
CA PRO A 212 -28.57 9.58 18.06
C PRO A 212 -27.41 9.81 19.02
N SER A 213 -26.57 10.79 18.71
CA SER A 213 -25.68 11.42 19.68
C SER A 213 -26.47 12.35 20.61
N VAL A 214 -25.80 12.85 21.66
CA VAL A 214 -26.36 13.85 22.60
C VAL A 214 -26.90 15.10 21.90
N ARG A 215 -26.39 15.43 20.71
CA ARG A 215 -26.83 16.57 19.90
C ARG A 215 -27.86 16.20 18.82
N HIS A 216 -28.51 15.04 18.93
CA HIS A 216 -29.48 14.51 17.95
C HIS A 216 -28.91 14.36 16.51
N ARG A 217 -27.58 14.18 16.40
CA ARG A 217 -26.88 13.88 15.13
C ARG A 217 -26.38 12.44 15.10
N ALA A 218 -26.00 11.94 13.93
CA ALA A 218 -25.34 10.64 13.78
C ALA A 218 -24.12 10.50 14.73
N LEU A 219 -23.90 9.30 15.24
CA LEU A 219 -22.74 9.00 16.08
C LEU A 219 -21.45 9.09 15.27
N CYS A 220 -20.40 9.61 15.90
CA CYS A 220 -19.08 9.64 15.29
C CYS A 220 -18.41 8.25 15.40
N PRO A 221 -17.85 7.69 14.30
CA PRO A 221 -17.16 6.40 14.32
C PRO A 221 -16.04 6.31 15.36
N THR A 222 -15.32 7.41 15.61
CA THR A 222 -14.23 7.44 16.58
C THR A 222 -14.74 7.26 18.01
N THR A 223 -15.88 7.88 18.35
CA THR A 223 -16.55 7.74 19.64
C THR A 223 -17.07 6.32 19.87
N VAL A 224 -17.61 5.69 18.83
CA VAL A 224 -18.10 4.30 18.89
C VAL A 224 -16.94 3.33 19.10
N ASN A 225 -15.85 3.48 18.34
CA ASN A 225 -14.64 2.66 18.52
C ASN A 225 -13.98 2.84 19.89
N TYR A 226 -13.93 4.08 20.39
CA TYR A 226 -13.44 4.36 21.74
C TYR A 226 -14.33 3.68 22.80
N THR A 227 -15.65 3.80 22.68
CA THR A 227 -16.60 3.19 23.62
C THR A 227 -16.50 1.66 23.59
N PHE A 228 -16.35 1.07 22.40
CA PHE A 228 -16.13 -0.37 22.25
C PHE A 228 -14.88 -0.82 23.03
N ARG A 229 -13.74 -0.13 22.90
CA ARG A 229 -12.52 -0.44 23.68
C ARG A 229 -12.74 -0.32 25.19
N CYS A 230 -13.54 0.64 25.65
CA CYS A 230 -13.90 0.75 27.07
C CYS A 230 -14.75 -0.42 27.54
N VAL A 231 -15.70 -0.88 26.72
CA VAL A 231 -16.52 -2.07 26.99
C VAL A 231 -15.64 -3.32 27.06
N LEU A 232 -14.68 -3.50 26.14
CA LEU A 232 -13.75 -4.64 26.19
C LEU A 232 -12.90 -4.68 27.46
N ARG A 233 -12.37 -3.52 27.86
CA ARG A 233 -11.62 -3.41 29.12
C ARG A 233 -12.49 -3.75 30.33
N ARG A 234 -13.76 -3.35 30.32
CA ARG A 234 -14.71 -3.63 31.41
C ARG A 234 -15.20 -5.07 31.43
N ALA A 235 -15.28 -5.72 30.27
CA ALA A 235 -15.58 -7.14 30.13
C ALA A 235 -14.39 -8.06 30.44
N GLY A 236 -13.19 -7.50 30.69
CA GLY A 236 -11.98 -8.29 30.93
C GLY A 236 -11.47 -9.02 29.67
N ILE A 237 -11.87 -8.58 28.48
CA ILE A 237 -11.56 -9.29 27.23
C ILE A 237 -10.21 -8.83 26.68
N ALA A 238 -9.28 -9.77 26.53
CA ALA A 238 -7.95 -9.60 25.95
C ALA A 238 -7.10 -8.43 26.54
N PRO A 239 -6.97 -8.29 27.88
CA PRO A 239 -6.23 -7.19 28.49
C PRO A 239 -4.72 -7.22 28.20
N GLU A 240 -4.14 -8.41 27.98
CA GLU A 240 -2.69 -8.62 27.81
C GLU A 240 -2.24 -8.85 26.35
N ARG A 241 -3.16 -8.86 25.38
CA ARG A 241 -2.82 -9.10 23.97
C ARG A 241 -2.21 -7.86 23.32
N SER A 242 -1.17 -8.05 22.49
CA SER A 242 -0.53 -7.00 21.68
C SER A 242 -1.48 -6.37 20.66
N GLN A 243 -2.55 -7.09 20.27
CA GLN A 243 -3.59 -6.61 19.37
C GLN A 243 -4.97 -6.83 20.01
N GLN A 244 -5.62 -5.73 20.39
CA GLN A 244 -6.96 -5.77 20.97
C GLN A 244 -8.05 -6.02 19.90
N PRO A 245 -9.12 -6.75 20.24
CA PRO A 245 -10.28 -6.94 19.38
C PRO A 245 -10.90 -5.61 18.93
N ARG A 246 -11.28 -5.55 17.67
CA ARG A 246 -11.87 -4.39 16.99
C ARG A 246 -13.36 -4.61 16.79
N ILE A 247 -14.11 -3.51 16.63
CA ILE A 247 -15.56 -3.58 16.37
C ILE A 247 -15.88 -4.33 15.07
N HIS A 248 -14.96 -4.34 14.10
CA HIS A 248 -15.09 -5.11 12.86
C HIS A 248 -15.03 -6.62 13.08
N ASP A 249 -14.50 -7.07 14.21
CA ASP A 249 -14.40 -8.48 14.52
C ASP A 249 -15.78 -9.05 14.91
N LEU A 250 -16.74 -8.21 15.36
CA LEU A 250 -18.15 -8.61 15.55
C LEU A 250 -18.79 -9.09 14.24
N ARG A 251 -18.52 -8.36 13.15
CA ARG A 251 -18.97 -8.74 11.80
C ARG A 251 -18.28 -9.99 11.31
N HIS A 252 -17.00 -10.16 11.65
CA HIS A 252 -16.26 -11.37 11.32
C HIS A 252 -16.90 -12.59 12.01
N THR A 253 -17.17 -12.51 13.31
CA THR A 253 -17.83 -13.57 14.07
C THR A 253 -19.23 -13.90 13.53
N PHE A 254 -20.02 -12.91 13.12
CA PHE A 254 -21.30 -13.15 12.46
C PHE A 254 -21.13 -13.99 11.19
N ALA A 255 -20.21 -13.57 10.31
CA ALA A 255 -19.99 -14.24 9.04
C ALA A 255 -19.49 -15.68 9.20
N THR A 256 -18.61 -15.93 10.19
CA THR A 256 -18.10 -17.28 10.46
C THR A 256 -19.19 -18.18 11.03
N ARG A 257 -20.00 -17.70 11.99
CA ARG A 257 -21.12 -18.48 12.56
C ARG A 257 -22.19 -18.85 11.52
N VAL A 258 -22.51 -17.93 10.62
CA VAL A 258 -23.43 -18.23 9.52
C VAL A 258 -22.88 -19.34 8.63
N LEU A 259 -21.56 -19.34 8.36
CA LEU A 259 -20.91 -20.39 7.58
C LEU A 259 -20.81 -21.72 8.33
N GLU A 260 -20.56 -21.70 9.65
CA GLU A 260 -20.53 -22.90 10.51
C GLU A 260 -21.92 -23.57 10.59
N GLN A 261 -23.00 -22.79 10.56
CA GLN A 261 -24.38 -23.30 10.57
C GLN A 261 -24.85 -23.80 9.20
N CYS A 262 -24.13 -23.50 8.11
CA CYS A 262 -24.40 -24.05 6.80
C CYS A 262 -23.89 -25.50 6.77
N GLY A 263 -24.80 -26.47 6.80
CA GLY A 263 -24.47 -27.90 6.73
C GLY A 263 -23.55 -28.27 5.55
N VAL A 264 -22.85 -29.40 5.71
CA VAL A 264 -21.70 -29.89 4.91
C VAL A 264 -22.04 -30.22 3.43
N GLU A 265 -23.24 -29.92 2.95
CA GLU A 265 -23.62 -30.14 1.55
C GLU A 265 -22.92 -29.13 0.62
N ARG A 266 -22.00 -29.65 -0.21
CA ARG A 266 -21.14 -28.86 -1.11
C ARG A 266 -21.89 -27.88 -2.02
N GLY A 267 -23.11 -28.22 -2.45
CA GLY A 267 -23.97 -27.36 -3.27
C GLY A 267 -24.67 -26.24 -2.48
N ALA A 268 -24.92 -26.46 -1.19
CA ALA A 268 -25.46 -25.44 -0.30
C ALA A 268 -24.40 -24.40 0.03
N VAL A 269 -23.18 -24.80 0.38
CA VAL A 269 -22.09 -23.88 0.79
C VAL A 269 -21.82 -22.78 -0.25
N ALA A 270 -21.74 -23.11 -1.54
CA ALA A 270 -21.51 -22.12 -2.59
C ALA A 270 -22.66 -21.10 -2.72
N ARG A 271 -23.92 -21.56 -2.64
CA ARG A 271 -25.11 -20.68 -2.65
C ARG A 271 -25.16 -19.78 -1.41
N HIS A 272 -24.86 -20.35 -0.25
CA HIS A 272 -24.83 -19.62 1.03
C HIS A 272 -23.68 -18.61 1.07
N PHE A 273 -22.57 -18.88 0.41
CA PHE A 273 -21.45 -17.95 0.29
C PHE A 273 -21.75 -16.73 -0.60
N VAL A 274 -22.41 -16.95 -1.74
CA VAL A 274 -22.92 -15.86 -2.61
C VAL A 274 -23.99 -15.06 -1.88
N ALA A 275 -24.92 -15.73 -1.20
CA ALA A 275 -25.95 -15.09 -0.38
C ALA A 275 -25.33 -14.25 0.74
N LEU A 276 -24.34 -14.79 1.48
CA LEU A 276 -23.64 -14.10 2.55
C LEU A 276 -22.82 -12.90 2.02
N SER A 277 -22.18 -13.03 0.85
CA SER A 277 -21.48 -11.93 0.19
C SER A 277 -22.42 -10.77 -0.14
N THR A 278 -23.60 -11.09 -0.66
CA THR A 278 -24.66 -10.12 -0.98
C THR A 278 -25.24 -9.50 0.30
N TYR A 279 -25.52 -10.31 1.32
CA TYR A 279 -26.03 -9.89 2.63
C TYR A 279 -25.06 -8.95 3.37
N LEU A 280 -23.76 -9.26 3.35
CA LEU A 280 -22.71 -8.43 3.94
C LEU A 280 -22.37 -7.19 3.09
N GLY A 281 -22.89 -7.07 1.87
CA GLY A 281 -22.58 -5.97 0.96
C GLY A 281 -21.10 -5.97 0.56
N HIS A 282 -20.57 -7.12 0.19
CA HIS A 282 -19.23 -7.25 -0.38
C HIS A 282 -19.27 -6.89 -1.86
N VAL A 283 -18.39 -5.98 -2.27
CA VAL A 283 -18.19 -5.63 -3.69
C VAL A 283 -17.57 -6.80 -4.46
N ASP A 284 -16.95 -7.71 -3.73
CA ASP A 284 -16.20 -8.84 -4.25
C ASP A 284 -16.32 -10.03 -3.31
N ILE A 285 -16.68 -11.18 -3.89
CA ILE A 285 -16.87 -12.46 -3.21
C ILE A 285 -15.60 -12.97 -2.50
N ARG A 286 -14.41 -12.52 -2.95
CA ARG A 286 -13.12 -12.78 -2.29
C ARG A 286 -13.05 -12.22 -0.86
N ASN A 287 -13.80 -11.15 -0.56
CA ASN A 287 -13.87 -10.62 0.81
C ASN A 287 -14.69 -11.52 1.76
N THR A 288 -15.51 -12.42 1.21
CA THR A 288 -16.21 -13.46 1.97
C THR A 288 -15.29 -14.68 2.19
N TYR A 289 -14.28 -14.88 1.33
CA TYR A 289 -13.34 -16.02 1.40
C TYR A 289 -12.35 -15.92 2.56
N TRP A 290 -12.09 -14.71 3.04
CA TRP A 290 -11.32 -14.49 4.27
C TRP A 290 -11.95 -15.15 5.51
N TYR A 291 -13.25 -15.44 5.51
CA TYR A 291 -13.92 -16.10 6.64
C TYR A 291 -13.67 -17.62 6.70
N LEU A 292 -13.24 -18.25 5.60
CA LEU A 292 -12.91 -19.69 5.53
C LEU A 292 -11.54 -20.03 6.16
N GLN A 293 -10.66 -19.04 6.35
CA GLN A 293 -9.37 -19.28 7.01
C GLN A 293 -9.47 -19.49 8.52
N ALA A 294 -10.64 -19.28 9.12
CA ALA A 294 -10.82 -19.26 10.57
C ALA A 294 -11.45 -20.54 11.16
N THR A 295 -11.83 -21.53 10.32
CA THR A 295 -12.41 -22.81 10.75
C THR A 295 -11.57 -23.99 10.22
N PRO A 296 -10.61 -24.51 11.02
CA PRO A 296 -9.75 -25.61 10.64
C PRO A 296 -10.51 -26.89 10.25
N GLU A 297 -11.67 -27.14 10.86
CA GLU A 297 -12.51 -28.32 10.60
C GLU A 297 -13.18 -28.28 9.23
N MET A 298 -13.70 -27.12 8.81
CA MET A 298 -14.28 -26.95 7.47
C MET A 298 -13.21 -27.05 6.38
N MET A 299 -11.98 -26.59 6.67
CA MET A 299 -10.82 -26.79 5.80
C MET A 299 -10.35 -28.24 5.76
N ALA A 300 -10.44 -28.98 6.87
CA ALA A 300 -10.12 -30.42 6.94
C ALA A 300 -11.16 -31.26 6.19
N ASP A 301 -12.44 -30.92 6.28
CA ASP A 301 -13.50 -31.58 5.53
C ASP A 301 -13.45 -31.24 4.04
N ILE A 302 -13.09 -30.00 3.68
CA ILE A 302 -12.83 -29.60 2.27
C ILE A 302 -11.55 -30.29 1.76
N ALA A 303 -10.52 -30.45 2.58
CA ALA A 303 -9.29 -31.17 2.23
C ALA A 303 -9.54 -32.68 2.09
N SER A 304 -10.30 -33.30 3.01
CA SER A 304 -10.68 -34.71 2.97
C SER A 304 -11.67 -35.00 1.83
N ALA A 305 -12.56 -34.05 1.53
CA ALA A 305 -13.40 -34.02 0.33
C ALA A 305 -12.60 -33.89 -0.98
N ALA A 306 -11.49 -33.13 -0.96
CA ALA A 306 -10.57 -32.97 -2.08
C ALA A 306 -9.66 -34.19 -2.25
N GLU A 307 -9.30 -34.88 -1.17
CA GLU A 307 -8.58 -36.15 -1.18
C GLU A 307 -9.46 -37.30 -1.67
N MET A 308 -10.75 -37.35 -1.29
CA MET A 308 -11.70 -38.34 -1.83
C MET A 308 -12.09 -38.10 -3.30
N LEU A 309 -11.93 -36.88 -3.81
CA LEU A 309 -12.04 -36.56 -5.24
C LEU A 309 -10.69 -36.67 -5.99
N GLY A 310 -9.61 -37.01 -5.28
CA GLY A 310 -8.22 -36.82 -5.69
C GLY A 310 -7.60 -37.96 -6.51
N TRP A 311 -8.35 -38.97 -6.92
CA TRP A 311 -7.87 -40.00 -7.85
C TRP A 311 -8.80 -40.14 -9.05
N ARG A 312 -8.72 -39.16 -9.97
CA ARG A 312 -8.71 -39.37 -11.44
C ARG A 312 -8.48 -38.04 -12.19
N GLU A 313 -7.30 -37.94 -12.79
CA GLU A 313 -6.83 -37.00 -13.84
C GLU A 313 -6.89 -35.48 -13.61
N ARG A 314 -5.72 -34.87 -13.38
CA ARG A 314 -5.46 -33.42 -13.49
C ARG A 314 -5.91 -32.88 -14.87
N ARG A 315 -7.05 -32.22 -14.95
CA ARG A 315 -7.36 -31.33 -16.10
C ARG A 315 -6.53 -30.05 -15.97
N MET A 316 -5.45 -29.99 -16.75
CA MET A 316 -4.58 -28.81 -16.89
C MET A 316 -5.32 -27.65 -17.60
N THR A 317 -5.28 -26.44 -17.04
CA THR A 317 -6.01 -25.28 -17.60
C THR A 317 -5.16 -24.56 -18.65
N LYS A 318 -5.64 -24.51 -19.89
CA LYS A 318 -4.91 -23.85 -21.00
C LYS A 318 -4.73 -22.35 -20.74
N LEU A 319 -3.48 -21.87 -20.77
CA LEU A 319 -3.13 -20.46 -20.58
C LEU A 319 -3.50 -19.56 -21.77
N ALA A 320 -3.40 -20.08 -22.99
CA ALA A 320 -3.54 -19.29 -24.22
C ALA A 320 -4.92 -18.59 -24.39
N PRO A 321 -6.07 -19.24 -24.12
CA PRO A 321 -7.37 -18.57 -24.19
C PRO A 321 -7.51 -17.45 -23.15
N LEU A 322 -6.96 -17.66 -21.94
CA LEU A 322 -7.04 -16.69 -20.85
C LEU A 322 -6.23 -15.43 -21.16
N ILE A 323 -4.99 -15.58 -21.64
CA ILE A 323 -4.16 -14.42 -21.99
C ILE A 323 -4.72 -13.67 -23.20
N THR A 324 -5.33 -14.38 -24.15
CA THR A 324 -5.98 -13.76 -25.31
C THR A 324 -7.15 -12.89 -24.87
N GLY A 325 -8.08 -13.43 -24.07
CA GLY A 325 -9.20 -12.64 -23.54
C GLY A 325 -8.73 -11.49 -22.63
N PHE A 326 -7.63 -11.68 -21.90
CA PHE A 326 -7.05 -10.61 -21.08
C PHE A 326 -6.55 -9.42 -21.92
N LEU A 327 -5.72 -9.68 -22.93
CA LEU A 327 -5.07 -8.64 -23.74
C LEU A 327 -6.01 -8.03 -24.78
N ARG A 328 -6.94 -8.81 -25.37
CA ARG A 328 -7.81 -8.34 -26.45
C ARG A 328 -9.14 -7.77 -25.98
N ASP A 329 -9.68 -8.24 -24.86
CA ASP A 329 -11.00 -7.80 -24.38
C ASP A 329 -10.93 -7.08 -23.04
N TYR A 330 -10.38 -7.72 -22.01
CA TYR A 330 -10.43 -7.16 -20.65
C TYR A 330 -9.68 -5.84 -20.52
N MET A 331 -8.42 -5.80 -20.98
CA MET A 331 -7.60 -4.59 -20.89
C MET A 331 -8.18 -3.42 -21.73
N PRO A 332 -8.38 -3.55 -23.05
CA PRO A 332 -8.82 -2.44 -23.87
C PRO A 332 -10.32 -2.10 -23.69
N ARG A 333 -11.21 -3.10 -23.64
CA ARG A 333 -12.67 -2.86 -23.68
C ARG A 333 -13.27 -2.69 -22.28
N GLN A 334 -12.96 -3.60 -21.36
CA GLN A 334 -13.60 -3.58 -20.02
C GLN A 334 -12.95 -2.58 -19.07
N ARG A 335 -11.63 -2.39 -19.18
CA ARG A 335 -10.86 -1.53 -18.29
C ARG A 335 -10.39 -0.22 -18.94
N GLY A 336 -10.50 -0.10 -20.26
CA GLY A 336 -10.13 1.12 -20.99
C GLY A 336 -8.63 1.46 -20.91
N TYR A 337 -7.75 0.46 -20.84
CA TYR A 337 -6.30 0.70 -20.89
C TYR A 337 -5.90 1.27 -22.25
N SER A 338 -4.88 2.15 -22.26
CA SER A 338 -4.34 2.68 -23.52
C SER A 338 -3.62 1.59 -24.31
N PRO A 339 -3.53 1.71 -25.65
CA PRO A 339 -2.79 0.76 -26.49
C PRO A 339 -1.36 0.51 -25.99
N GLU A 340 -0.65 1.55 -25.56
CA GLU A 340 0.72 1.44 -25.06
C GLU A 340 0.79 0.69 -23.72
N SER A 341 -0.25 0.82 -22.89
CA SER A 341 -0.36 0.05 -21.64
C SER A 341 -0.59 -1.43 -21.94
N CYS A 342 -1.43 -1.74 -22.94
CA CYS A 342 -1.66 -3.11 -23.42
C CYS A 342 -0.36 -3.71 -23.98
N GLU A 343 0.39 -2.98 -24.80
CA GLU A 343 1.69 -3.42 -25.34
C GLU A 343 2.72 -3.67 -24.24
N THR A 344 2.81 -2.77 -23.25
CA THR A 344 3.73 -2.93 -22.11
C THR A 344 3.41 -4.21 -21.32
N TYR A 345 2.13 -4.53 -21.16
CA TYR A 345 1.69 -5.74 -20.48
C TYR A 345 1.96 -6.97 -21.35
N ALA A 346 1.63 -6.93 -22.64
CA ALA A 346 1.91 -8.00 -23.59
C ALA A 346 3.41 -8.34 -23.63
N PHE A 347 4.27 -7.33 -23.66
CA PHE A 347 5.72 -7.50 -23.58
C PHE A 347 6.17 -8.14 -22.26
N SER A 348 5.52 -7.80 -21.15
CA SER A 348 5.78 -8.44 -19.85
C SER A 348 5.41 -9.92 -19.84
N PHE A 349 4.29 -10.29 -20.47
CA PHE A 349 3.88 -11.69 -20.59
C PHE A 349 4.75 -12.48 -21.55
N LYS A 350 5.18 -11.89 -22.67
CA LYS A 350 6.16 -12.51 -23.58
C LYS A 350 7.40 -12.96 -22.80
N LEU A 351 8.00 -12.05 -22.03
CA LEU A 351 9.20 -12.37 -21.23
C LEU A 351 8.91 -13.43 -20.16
N LEU A 352 7.76 -13.37 -19.50
CA LEU A 352 7.38 -14.37 -18.51
C LEU A 352 7.24 -15.76 -19.14
N PHE A 353 6.55 -15.86 -20.28
CA PHE A 353 6.30 -17.14 -20.93
C PHE A 353 7.58 -17.73 -21.54
N ASP A 354 8.44 -16.91 -22.10
CA ASP A 354 9.76 -17.33 -22.56
C ASP A 354 10.61 -17.88 -21.40
N PHE A 355 10.59 -17.21 -20.25
CA PHE A 355 11.28 -17.66 -19.04
C PHE A 355 10.69 -18.97 -18.50
N ALA A 356 9.37 -19.04 -18.35
CA ALA A 356 8.66 -20.20 -17.82
C ALA A 356 8.88 -21.44 -18.70
N ALA A 357 8.76 -21.27 -20.03
CA ALA A 357 8.99 -22.33 -21.01
C ALA A 357 10.41 -22.90 -20.91
N LYS A 358 11.44 -22.03 -20.83
CA LYS A 358 12.83 -22.45 -20.65
C LYS A 358 13.04 -23.20 -19.34
N ARG A 359 12.50 -22.69 -18.24
CA ARG A 359 12.69 -23.28 -16.90
C ARG A 359 12.00 -24.63 -16.75
N LEU A 360 10.85 -24.81 -17.39
CA LEU A 360 10.05 -26.04 -17.33
C LEU A 360 10.38 -27.03 -18.47
N GLY A 361 11.32 -26.69 -19.37
CA GLY A 361 11.67 -27.54 -20.51
C GLY A 361 10.52 -27.77 -21.49
N THR A 362 9.61 -26.80 -21.62
CA THR A 362 8.41 -26.92 -22.46
C THR A 362 8.31 -25.78 -23.49
N ARG A 363 7.28 -25.83 -24.35
CA ARG A 363 6.98 -24.74 -25.29
C ARG A 363 6.01 -23.74 -24.64
N PRO A 364 6.10 -22.43 -24.93
CA PRO A 364 5.16 -21.44 -24.39
C PRO A 364 3.68 -21.80 -24.64
N SER A 365 3.36 -22.44 -25.76
CA SER A 365 2.00 -22.88 -26.11
C SER A 365 1.46 -24.02 -25.24
N ARG A 366 2.33 -24.75 -24.53
CA ARG A 366 1.97 -25.84 -23.62
C ARG A 366 1.90 -25.40 -22.16
N LEU A 367 2.24 -24.15 -21.86
CA LEU A 367 2.10 -23.60 -20.51
C LEU A 367 0.63 -23.55 -20.09
N THR A 368 0.42 -23.83 -18.82
CA THR A 368 -0.87 -23.86 -18.15
C THR A 368 -0.93 -22.80 -17.07
N ILE A 369 -2.11 -22.55 -16.50
CA ILE A 369 -2.20 -21.62 -15.37
C ILE A 369 -1.47 -22.17 -14.16
N GLU A 370 -1.55 -23.48 -13.95
CA GLU A 370 -0.94 -24.21 -12.84
C GLU A 370 0.60 -24.10 -12.84
N ASP A 371 1.20 -23.91 -14.02
CA ASP A 371 2.65 -23.66 -14.17
C ASP A 371 3.10 -22.28 -13.65
N LEU A 372 2.18 -21.30 -13.56
CA LEU A 372 2.47 -19.91 -13.17
C LEU A 372 2.31 -19.68 -11.67
N ASP A 373 3.00 -20.46 -10.85
CA ASP A 373 2.93 -20.39 -9.40
C ASP A 373 3.81 -19.28 -8.78
N ALA A 374 3.63 -19.02 -7.48
CA ALA A 374 4.40 -17.98 -6.80
C ALA A 374 5.92 -18.19 -6.87
N PRO A 375 6.47 -19.41 -6.63
CA PRO A 375 7.90 -19.70 -6.86
C PRO A 375 8.40 -19.34 -8.25
N LEU A 376 7.70 -19.73 -9.32
CA LEU A 376 8.09 -19.44 -10.69
C LEU A 376 8.04 -17.93 -10.99
N ILE A 377 7.00 -17.23 -10.51
CA ILE A 377 6.92 -15.77 -10.64
C ILE A 377 8.06 -15.08 -9.87
N VAL A 378 8.40 -15.54 -8.66
CA VAL A 378 9.53 -14.97 -7.90
C VAL A 378 10.85 -15.20 -8.63
N ALA A 379 11.05 -16.40 -9.19
CA ALA A 379 12.22 -16.72 -9.99
C ALA A 379 12.31 -15.86 -11.27
N PHE A 380 11.18 -15.63 -11.94
CA PHE A 380 11.10 -14.71 -13.09
C PHE A 380 11.50 -13.29 -12.70
N LEU A 381 11.01 -12.78 -11.56
CA LEU A 381 11.36 -11.44 -11.11
C LEU A 381 12.85 -11.33 -10.74
N ALA A 382 13.48 -12.40 -10.25
CA ALA A 382 14.92 -12.45 -10.03
C ALA A 382 15.69 -12.42 -11.37
N HIS A 383 15.27 -13.22 -12.36
CA HIS A 383 15.83 -13.22 -13.72
C HIS A 383 15.80 -11.83 -14.36
N ILE A 384 14.69 -11.09 -14.20
CA ILE A 384 14.56 -9.72 -14.72
C ILE A 384 15.62 -8.77 -14.15
N GLU A 385 15.97 -8.91 -12.87
CA GLU A 385 16.99 -8.08 -12.22
C GLU A 385 18.42 -8.57 -12.50
N GLN A 386 18.68 -9.85 -12.31
CA GLN A 386 20.03 -10.43 -12.29
C GLN A 386 20.57 -10.67 -13.70
N GLU A 387 19.77 -11.31 -14.57
CA GLU A 387 20.24 -11.70 -15.91
C GLU A 387 19.95 -10.60 -16.95
N ARG A 388 18.80 -9.92 -16.84
CA ARG A 388 18.45 -8.83 -17.77
C ARG A 388 18.85 -7.43 -17.27
N GLY A 389 19.47 -7.31 -16.09
CA GLY A 389 20.00 -6.04 -15.56
C GLY A 389 18.95 -4.95 -15.29
N ASN A 390 17.67 -5.29 -15.15
CA ASN A 390 16.63 -4.27 -14.97
C ASN A 390 16.53 -3.79 -13.53
N GLY A 391 16.25 -2.50 -13.35
CA GLY A 391 16.00 -1.93 -12.03
C GLY A 391 14.69 -2.42 -11.38
N ALA A 392 14.60 -2.25 -10.06
CA ALA A 392 13.46 -2.67 -9.25
C ALA A 392 12.12 -2.01 -9.67
N ALA A 393 12.13 -0.81 -10.25
CA ALA A 393 10.94 -0.18 -10.83
C ALA A 393 10.36 -0.99 -12.00
N THR A 394 11.20 -1.42 -12.95
CA THR A 394 10.81 -2.26 -14.08
C THR A 394 10.36 -3.64 -13.62
N ARG A 395 11.06 -4.25 -12.65
CA ARG A 395 10.61 -5.50 -12.00
C ARG A 395 9.20 -5.35 -11.43
N ASN A 396 8.94 -4.28 -10.69
CA ASN A 396 7.64 -4.03 -10.06
C ASN A 396 6.53 -3.76 -11.07
N LEU A 397 6.83 -3.08 -12.19
CA LEU A 397 5.90 -2.90 -13.30
C LEU A 397 5.45 -4.26 -13.87
N ARG A 398 6.40 -5.20 -14.05
CA ARG A 398 6.10 -6.55 -14.53
C ARG A 398 5.28 -7.34 -13.53
N LEU A 399 5.61 -7.26 -12.23
CA LEU A 399 4.79 -7.86 -11.17
C LEU A 399 3.37 -7.28 -11.15
N ALA A 400 3.20 -5.98 -11.40
CA ALA A 400 1.88 -5.37 -11.48
C ALA A 400 1.05 -5.90 -12.66
N ALA A 401 1.67 -6.11 -13.82
CA ALA A 401 1.02 -6.77 -14.96
C ALA A 401 0.56 -8.19 -14.60
N ILE A 402 1.44 -8.99 -14.00
CA ILE A 402 1.14 -10.37 -13.57
C ILE A 402 -0.01 -10.38 -12.57
N LYS A 403 0.03 -9.55 -11.53
CA LYS A 403 -1.08 -9.46 -10.56
C LYS A 403 -2.39 -9.04 -11.21
N THR A 404 -2.36 -8.16 -12.20
CA THR A 404 -3.57 -7.74 -12.93
C THR A 404 -4.16 -8.89 -13.74
N PHE A 405 -3.32 -9.71 -14.37
CA PHE A 405 -3.75 -10.91 -15.06
C PHE A 405 -4.30 -11.96 -14.10
N MET A 406 -3.62 -12.22 -12.98
CA MET A 406 -4.11 -13.16 -11.97
C MET A 406 -5.49 -12.76 -11.46
N ARG A 407 -5.73 -11.46 -11.22
CA ARG A 407 -7.06 -10.94 -10.87
C ARG A 407 -8.13 -11.15 -11.95
N TYR A 408 -7.74 -11.11 -13.22
CA TYR A 408 -8.63 -11.46 -14.33
C TYR A 408 -8.97 -12.95 -14.37
N VAL A 409 -8.01 -13.82 -14.00
CA VAL A 409 -8.16 -15.28 -13.97
C VAL A 409 -8.98 -15.76 -12.76
N GLU A 410 -8.94 -15.07 -11.62
CA GLU A 410 -9.66 -15.45 -10.37
C GLU A 410 -11.14 -15.80 -10.61
N HIS A 411 -11.84 -15.01 -11.44
CA HIS A 411 -13.27 -15.22 -11.71
C HIS A 411 -13.56 -16.27 -12.79
N ARG A 412 -12.52 -16.78 -13.46
CA ARG A 412 -12.63 -17.71 -14.60
C ARG A 412 -12.14 -19.11 -14.28
N VAL A 413 -11.18 -19.23 -13.35
CA VAL A 413 -10.56 -20.49 -12.97
C VAL A 413 -10.58 -20.63 -11.43
N PRO A 414 -11.71 -21.03 -10.84
CA PRO A 414 -11.83 -21.17 -9.38
C PRO A 414 -10.81 -22.15 -8.77
N SER A 415 -10.44 -23.19 -9.52
CA SER A 415 -9.43 -24.18 -9.09
C SER A 415 -8.04 -23.59 -8.85
N ALA A 416 -7.73 -22.42 -9.44
CA ALA A 416 -6.44 -21.76 -9.30
C ALA A 416 -6.40 -20.67 -8.20
N LEU A 417 -7.49 -20.46 -7.44
CA LEU A 417 -7.61 -19.34 -6.48
C LEU A 417 -6.51 -19.33 -5.41
N GLU A 418 -6.14 -20.51 -4.91
CA GLU A 418 -5.10 -20.68 -3.89
C GLU A 418 -3.74 -20.16 -4.42
N GLN A 419 -3.33 -20.63 -5.60
CA GLN A 419 -2.12 -20.21 -6.29
C GLN A 419 -2.15 -18.71 -6.63
N ILE A 420 -3.28 -18.22 -7.14
CA ILE A 420 -3.46 -16.80 -7.45
C ILE A 420 -3.29 -15.94 -6.18
N GLY A 421 -3.85 -16.36 -5.05
CA GLY A 421 -3.66 -15.72 -3.75
C GLY A 421 -2.18 -15.61 -3.37
N ARG A 422 -1.40 -16.69 -3.54
CA ARG A 422 0.05 -16.69 -3.32
C ARG A 422 0.79 -15.71 -4.24
N VAL A 423 0.45 -15.66 -5.53
CA VAL A 423 1.04 -14.71 -6.48
C VAL A 423 0.68 -13.26 -6.12
N HIS A 424 -0.54 -13.01 -5.64
CA HIS A 424 -0.95 -11.70 -5.13
C HIS A 424 -0.20 -11.28 -3.87
N ALA A 425 0.20 -12.21 -3.01
CA ALA A 425 0.96 -11.96 -1.80
C ALA A 425 2.42 -11.56 -2.06
N ILE A 426 2.98 -11.81 -3.26
CA ILE A 426 4.36 -11.44 -3.60
C ILE A 426 4.57 -9.93 -3.39
N PRO A 427 5.48 -9.51 -2.49
CA PRO A 427 5.64 -8.09 -2.17
C PRO A 427 6.29 -7.33 -3.33
N VAL A 428 5.88 -6.06 -3.46
CA VAL A 428 6.56 -5.10 -4.32
C VAL A 428 7.91 -4.77 -3.69
N LYS A 429 9.00 -4.83 -4.48
CA LYS A 429 10.34 -4.56 -3.96
C LYS A 429 10.49 -3.07 -3.73
N ARG A 430 10.84 -2.67 -2.50
CA ARG A 430 11.18 -1.28 -2.21
C ARG A 430 12.40 -0.90 -3.06
N HIS A 431 12.37 0.29 -3.61
CA HIS A 431 13.46 0.83 -4.40
C HIS A 431 13.63 2.29 -4.03
N ASP A 432 14.87 2.75 -4.09
CA ASP A 432 15.16 4.15 -3.84
C ASP A 432 14.43 4.99 -4.90
N GLN A 433 13.56 5.86 -4.42
CA GLN A 433 13.00 6.90 -5.26
C GLN A 433 14.14 7.90 -5.47
N LYS A 434 14.79 7.83 -6.64
CA LYS A 434 15.81 8.82 -7.03
C LYS A 434 15.20 10.21 -6.84
N LEU A 435 15.92 11.10 -6.16
CA LEU A 435 15.59 12.52 -6.13
C LEU A 435 15.37 12.97 -7.58
N ILE A 436 14.20 13.57 -7.83
CA ILE A 436 13.84 14.00 -9.18
C ILE A 436 14.86 15.06 -9.58
N ARG A 437 15.61 14.78 -10.65
CA ARG A 437 16.54 15.76 -11.20
C ARG A 437 15.73 16.82 -11.93
N HIS A 438 15.85 18.07 -11.51
CA HIS A 438 15.27 19.23 -12.17
C HIS A 438 16.39 20.16 -12.68
N LEU A 439 16.03 21.01 -13.62
CA LEU A 439 16.90 22.02 -14.22
C LEU A 439 16.74 23.35 -13.47
N THR A 440 17.83 24.10 -13.37
CA THR A 440 17.77 25.48 -12.88
C THR A 440 17.13 26.39 -13.93
N MET A 441 16.68 27.59 -13.52
CA MET A 441 16.14 28.56 -14.47
C MET A 441 17.16 28.99 -15.52
N GLU A 442 18.43 29.08 -15.16
CA GLU A 442 19.54 29.38 -16.09
C GLU A 442 19.69 28.30 -17.15
N GLU A 443 19.69 27.02 -16.73
CA GLU A 443 19.75 25.86 -17.61
C GLU A 443 18.55 25.82 -18.57
N VAL A 444 17.34 26.05 -18.06
CA VAL A 444 16.13 26.12 -18.90
C VAL A 444 16.25 27.26 -19.92
N ARG A 445 16.70 28.45 -19.48
CA ARG A 445 16.83 29.61 -20.36
C ARG A 445 17.87 29.37 -21.47
N ALA A 446 18.99 28.71 -21.14
CA ALA A 446 20.00 28.31 -22.13
C ALA A 446 19.43 27.34 -23.17
N ILE A 447 18.69 26.31 -22.75
CA ILE A 447 18.05 25.34 -23.67
C ILE A 447 17.02 26.02 -24.56
N LEU A 448 16.18 26.88 -23.98
CA LEU A 448 15.16 27.59 -24.76
C LEU A 448 15.82 28.52 -25.78
N ASN A 449 16.94 29.19 -25.45
CA ASN A 449 17.62 30.16 -26.32
C ASN A 449 18.50 29.52 -27.40
N ALA A 450 18.75 28.21 -27.35
CA ALA A 450 19.62 27.52 -28.31
C ALA A 450 19.11 27.45 -29.78
N PRO A 451 17.80 27.37 -30.08
CA PRO A 451 17.31 27.30 -31.45
C PRO A 451 17.58 28.57 -32.27
N ASP A 452 18.01 28.39 -33.52
CA ASP A 452 18.23 29.49 -34.46
C ASP A 452 16.90 30.03 -35.03
N LEU A 453 16.51 31.22 -34.59
CA LEU A 453 15.27 31.89 -34.96
C LEU A 453 15.26 32.43 -36.40
N ALA A 454 16.38 32.41 -37.12
CA ALA A 454 16.40 32.72 -38.55
C ALA A 454 15.80 31.59 -39.40
N THR A 455 15.69 30.37 -38.84
CA THR A 455 15.16 29.20 -39.55
C THR A 455 13.73 28.87 -39.12
N ARG A 456 12.90 28.40 -40.06
CA ARG A 456 11.54 27.90 -39.76
C ARG A 456 11.57 26.84 -38.67
N SER A 457 12.53 25.91 -38.73
CA SER A 457 12.70 24.86 -37.73
C SER A 457 13.08 25.40 -36.34
N GLY A 458 13.94 26.42 -36.25
CA GLY A 458 14.33 26.96 -34.95
C GLY A 458 13.22 27.75 -34.28
N VAL A 459 12.41 28.51 -35.05
CA VAL A 459 11.19 29.15 -34.52
C VAL A 459 10.20 28.09 -33.99
N ARG A 460 9.99 27.01 -34.75
CA ARG A 460 9.16 25.87 -34.30
C ARG A 460 9.68 25.27 -33.00
N ASP A 461 10.97 24.92 -32.98
CA ASP A 461 11.60 24.20 -31.87
C ASP A 461 11.60 25.06 -30.60
N ARG A 462 11.86 26.37 -30.72
CA ARG A 462 11.73 27.35 -29.65
C ARG A 462 10.32 27.35 -29.07
N ALA A 463 9.31 27.54 -29.91
CA ALA A 463 7.91 27.59 -29.47
C ALA A 463 7.45 26.26 -28.83
N MET A 464 7.89 25.13 -29.37
CA MET A 464 7.57 23.80 -28.90
C MET A 464 8.19 23.50 -27.53
N MET A 465 9.49 23.78 -27.34
CA MET A 465 10.16 23.59 -26.05
C MET A 465 9.62 24.57 -24.99
N HIS A 466 9.34 25.82 -25.38
CA HIS A 466 8.78 26.81 -24.47
C HIS A 466 7.38 26.41 -24.00
N LEU A 467 6.50 25.96 -24.90
CA LEU A 467 5.18 25.45 -24.51
C LEU A 467 5.28 24.20 -23.64
N CYS A 468 6.19 23.28 -23.96
CA CYS A 468 6.44 22.09 -23.16
C CYS A 468 6.81 22.43 -21.72
N PHE A 469 7.72 23.40 -21.54
CA PHE A 469 8.15 23.87 -20.23
C PHE A 469 7.06 24.67 -19.51
N ALA A 470 6.51 25.71 -20.13
CA ALA A 470 5.53 26.60 -19.51
C ALA A 470 4.25 25.85 -19.09
N GLY A 471 3.75 24.96 -19.95
CA GLY A 471 2.58 24.12 -19.64
C GLY A 471 2.90 22.87 -18.82
N GLY A 472 4.18 22.59 -18.56
CA GLY A 472 4.62 21.34 -17.94
C GLY A 472 4.09 20.10 -18.66
N LEU A 473 3.97 20.13 -19.98
CA LEU A 473 3.23 19.13 -20.76
C LEU A 473 3.95 17.78 -20.81
N ARG A 474 3.19 16.68 -20.92
CA ARG A 474 3.77 15.41 -21.38
C ARG A 474 4.05 15.49 -22.88
N VAL A 475 5.05 14.77 -23.38
CA VAL A 475 5.35 14.75 -24.83
C VAL A 475 4.12 14.39 -25.65
N SER A 476 3.35 13.38 -25.22
CA SER A 476 2.10 12.98 -25.88
C SER A 476 1.03 14.06 -25.88
N GLU A 477 1.02 14.93 -24.87
CA GLU A 477 0.09 16.07 -24.79
C GLU A 477 0.57 17.18 -25.72
N LEU A 478 1.87 17.49 -25.72
CA LEU A 478 2.50 18.51 -26.55
C LEU A 478 2.33 18.24 -28.05
N VAL A 479 2.67 17.03 -28.50
CA VAL A 479 2.60 16.68 -29.93
C VAL A 479 1.17 16.50 -30.43
N GLY A 480 0.21 16.31 -29.51
CA GLY A 480 -1.21 16.19 -29.82
C GLY A 480 -2.00 17.49 -29.66
N VAL A 481 -1.35 18.64 -29.38
CA VAL A 481 -2.05 19.94 -29.32
C VAL A 481 -2.52 20.30 -30.71
N LEU A 482 -3.80 20.62 -30.85
CA LEU A 482 -4.39 21.11 -32.10
C LEU A 482 -4.32 22.64 -32.17
N THR A 483 -4.25 23.18 -33.39
CA THR A 483 -4.18 24.62 -33.62
C THR A 483 -5.46 25.33 -33.12
N GLU A 484 -6.62 24.69 -33.24
CA GLU A 484 -7.90 25.19 -32.73
C GLU A 484 -7.98 25.30 -31.20
N ASN A 485 -7.14 24.54 -30.47
CA ASN A 485 -7.12 24.56 -29.01
C ASN A 485 -6.31 25.72 -28.44
N LEU A 486 -5.75 26.58 -29.29
CA LEU A 486 -4.91 27.71 -28.91
C LEU A 486 -5.66 29.03 -29.11
N SER A 487 -5.83 29.78 -28.02
CA SER A 487 -6.39 31.13 -28.05
C SER A 487 -5.32 32.16 -27.71
N LEU A 488 -5.08 33.13 -28.60
CA LEU A 488 -4.03 34.15 -28.45
C LEU A 488 -4.55 35.61 -28.43
N GLN A 489 -5.87 35.82 -28.56
CA GLN A 489 -6.47 37.15 -28.72
C GLN A 489 -6.85 37.83 -27.40
N HIS A 490 -7.39 37.10 -26.41
CA HIS A 490 -7.83 37.66 -25.12
C HIS A 490 -7.45 36.73 -23.95
N GLY A 491 -6.28 36.95 -23.36
CA GLY A 491 -5.69 36.03 -22.38
C GLY A 491 -5.18 34.77 -23.08
N ALA A 492 -3.89 34.75 -23.43
CA ALA A 492 -3.29 33.64 -24.15
C ALA A 492 -3.46 32.34 -23.35
N SER A 493 -4.05 31.32 -23.96
CA SER A 493 -4.35 30.06 -23.30
C SER A 493 -4.36 28.90 -24.29
N VAL A 494 -4.09 27.70 -23.78
CA VAL A 494 -4.13 26.46 -24.55
C VAL A 494 -4.96 25.41 -23.83
N THR A 495 -5.86 24.76 -24.57
CA THR A 495 -6.64 23.63 -24.07
C THR A 495 -5.91 22.33 -24.34
N ILE A 496 -5.61 21.59 -23.28
CA ILE A 496 -4.87 20.33 -23.33
C ILE A 496 -5.80 19.17 -22.99
N ARG A 497 -5.85 18.17 -23.88
CA ARG A 497 -6.56 16.92 -23.65
C ARG A 497 -5.60 15.89 -23.04
N GLY A 498 -5.77 15.61 -21.75
CA GLY A 498 -4.92 14.70 -20.98
C GLY A 498 -5.37 13.24 -20.96
N LYS A 499 -4.56 12.39 -20.31
CA LYS A 499 -4.83 10.94 -20.12
C LYS A 499 -6.18 10.74 -19.41
N GLY A 500 -7.05 9.92 -20.01
CA GLY A 500 -8.40 9.63 -19.49
C GLY A 500 -9.48 10.61 -19.94
N ARG A 501 -9.30 11.31 -21.08
CA ARG A 501 -10.25 12.27 -21.66
C ARG A 501 -10.58 13.45 -20.73
N LYS A 502 -9.65 13.86 -19.86
CA LYS A 502 -9.80 15.07 -19.03
C LYS A 502 -9.15 16.25 -19.72
N GLU A 503 -9.90 17.33 -19.89
CA GLU A 503 -9.42 18.57 -20.48
C GLU A 503 -8.98 19.55 -19.38
N ARG A 504 -7.91 20.31 -19.66
CA ARG A 504 -7.49 21.44 -18.83
C ARG A 504 -7.13 22.62 -19.71
N CYS A 505 -7.56 23.81 -19.32
CA CYS A 505 -7.13 25.06 -19.95
C CYS A 505 -5.93 25.61 -19.19
N LEU A 506 -4.84 25.89 -19.89
CA LEU A 506 -3.61 26.44 -19.32
C LEU A 506 -3.40 27.87 -19.82
N PRO A 507 -3.33 28.87 -18.93
CA PRO A 507 -2.92 30.20 -19.33
C PRO A 507 -1.43 30.19 -19.71
N LEU A 508 -1.09 30.91 -20.78
CA LEU A 508 0.26 31.01 -21.33
C LEU A 508 0.93 32.30 -20.84
N TRP A 509 2.22 32.22 -20.54
CA TRP A 509 3.01 33.41 -20.28
C TRP A 509 3.14 34.26 -21.55
N LYS A 510 3.39 35.57 -21.36
CA LYS A 510 3.53 36.52 -22.47
C LYS A 510 4.61 36.09 -23.47
N ASP A 511 5.74 35.61 -22.97
CA ASP A 511 6.86 35.15 -23.82
C ASP A 511 6.51 33.85 -24.56
N THR A 512 5.83 32.90 -23.89
CA THR A 512 5.38 31.66 -24.56
C THR A 512 4.37 31.97 -25.67
N ALA A 513 3.44 32.90 -25.41
CA ALA A 513 2.50 33.37 -26.42
C ALA A 513 3.21 34.09 -27.58
N ARG A 514 4.29 34.83 -27.31
CA ARG A 514 5.11 35.47 -28.35
C ARG A 514 5.76 34.43 -29.27
N ASP A 515 6.39 33.42 -28.69
CA ASP A 515 7.06 32.36 -29.46
C ASP A 515 6.04 31.54 -30.28
N LEU A 516 4.85 31.29 -29.74
CA LEU A 516 3.76 30.63 -30.48
C LEU A 516 3.22 31.49 -31.63
N ARG A 517 3.09 32.81 -31.45
CA ARG A 517 2.72 33.71 -32.56
C ARG A 517 3.77 33.70 -33.68
N ALA A 518 5.05 33.77 -33.31
CA ALA A 518 6.15 33.68 -34.26
C ALA A 518 6.14 32.34 -35.02
N TRP A 519 5.85 31.23 -34.33
CA TRP A 519 5.68 29.95 -35.00
C TRP A 519 4.49 29.96 -35.96
N LEU A 520 3.31 30.43 -35.53
CA LEU A 520 2.13 30.47 -36.39
C LEU A 520 2.32 31.34 -37.65
N SER A 521 3.10 32.41 -37.57
CA SER A 521 3.39 33.26 -38.74
C SER A 521 4.26 32.56 -39.79
N VAL A 522 5.09 31.59 -39.40
CA VAL A 522 5.99 30.84 -40.31
C VAL A 522 5.60 29.38 -40.48
N ARG A 523 4.55 28.90 -39.79
CA ARG A 523 4.04 27.53 -39.88
C ARG A 523 3.55 27.21 -41.29
N GLY A 524 2.93 28.17 -41.97
CA GLY A 524 2.34 27.97 -43.29
C GLY A 524 1.06 27.12 -43.27
N ALA A 525 0.48 26.91 -44.46
CA ALA A 525 -0.75 26.16 -44.66
C ALA A 525 -0.48 24.65 -44.72
N VAL A 526 -0.43 24.02 -43.55
CA VAL A 526 -0.21 22.57 -43.42
C VAL A 526 -1.55 21.84 -43.29
N ARG A 527 -1.66 20.66 -43.91
CA ARG A 527 -2.91 19.85 -43.96
C ARG A 527 -3.30 19.20 -42.63
N VAL A 528 -2.37 19.13 -41.67
CA VAL A 528 -2.61 18.49 -40.37
C VAL A 528 -3.07 19.49 -39.31
N PRO A 529 -4.03 19.12 -38.45
CA PRO A 529 -4.59 20.03 -37.44
C PRO A 529 -3.64 20.29 -36.26
N GLU A 530 -2.64 19.43 -36.05
CA GLU A 530 -1.66 19.53 -34.97
C GLU A 530 -0.83 20.82 -35.07
N LEU A 531 -0.60 21.44 -33.92
CA LEU A 531 0.10 22.71 -33.79
C LEU A 531 1.55 22.63 -34.27
N PHE A 532 2.24 21.51 -33.97
CA PHE A 532 3.64 21.29 -34.33
C PHE A 532 3.78 20.17 -35.35
N VAL A 533 4.60 20.42 -36.37
CA VAL A 533 4.82 19.51 -37.50
C VAL A 533 6.30 19.21 -37.69
N ASN A 534 6.61 18.05 -38.26
CA ASN A 534 7.97 17.67 -38.61
C ASN A 534 8.48 18.44 -39.85
N ALA A 535 9.66 18.09 -40.37
CA ALA A 535 10.22 18.78 -41.55
C ALA A 535 9.46 18.47 -42.85
N GLN A 536 8.66 17.41 -42.85
CA GLN A 536 7.80 16.95 -43.96
C GLN A 536 6.36 17.47 -43.80
N ASP A 537 6.11 18.38 -42.86
CA ASP A 537 4.79 18.94 -42.56
C ASP A 537 3.74 17.89 -42.08
N GLU A 538 4.20 16.75 -41.57
CA GLU A 538 3.38 15.75 -40.88
C GLU A 538 3.36 16.01 -39.35
N PRO A 539 2.46 15.38 -38.58
CA PRO A 539 2.37 15.61 -37.14
C PRO A 539 3.68 15.28 -36.43
N MET A 540 4.11 16.14 -35.51
CA MET A 540 5.31 15.89 -34.71
C MET A 540 5.15 14.58 -33.93
N THR A 541 6.21 13.76 -33.89
CA THR A 541 6.21 12.51 -33.13
C THR A 541 6.91 12.68 -31.78
N ARG A 542 6.67 11.73 -30.85
CA ARG A 542 7.35 11.74 -29.55
C ARG A 542 8.87 11.65 -29.70
N ALA A 543 9.33 10.74 -30.55
CA ALA A 543 10.75 10.59 -30.88
C ALA A 543 11.31 11.84 -31.57
N GLY A 544 10.52 12.49 -32.43
CA GLY A 544 10.89 13.75 -33.07
C GLY A 544 11.13 14.87 -32.06
N PHE A 545 10.25 15.01 -31.06
CA PHE A 545 10.47 15.98 -29.99
C PHE A 545 11.67 15.65 -29.11
N GLU A 546 11.88 14.37 -28.77
CA GLU A 546 13.06 13.93 -28.01
C GLU A 546 14.36 14.25 -28.76
N TYR A 547 14.40 14.03 -30.07
CA TYR A 547 15.51 14.42 -30.94
C TYR A 547 15.74 15.94 -30.94
N VAL A 548 14.67 16.73 -31.10
CA VAL A 548 14.74 18.21 -31.08
C VAL A 548 15.29 18.70 -29.74
N LEU A 549 14.80 18.18 -28.63
CA LEU A 549 15.26 18.55 -27.30
C LEU A 549 16.75 18.21 -27.12
N ASP A 550 17.15 16.98 -27.44
CA ASP A 550 18.54 16.53 -27.29
C ASP A 550 19.50 17.36 -28.17
N LYS A 551 19.10 17.67 -29.41
CA LYS A 551 19.84 18.57 -30.30
C LYS A 551 20.13 19.93 -29.64
N HIS A 552 19.09 20.58 -29.10
CA HIS A 552 19.23 21.92 -28.52
C HIS A 552 19.88 21.91 -27.14
N VAL A 553 19.76 20.82 -26.38
CA VAL A 553 20.50 20.63 -25.12
C VAL A 553 22.00 20.56 -25.37
N ARG A 554 22.43 19.83 -26.42
CA ARG A 554 23.84 19.78 -26.81
C ARG A 554 24.38 21.15 -27.22
N ALA A 555 23.62 21.91 -28.00
CA ALA A 555 23.99 23.28 -28.38
C ALA A 555 24.05 24.21 -27.15
N ALA A 556 23.05 24.13 -26.26
CA ALA A 556 23.00 24.92 -25.03
C ALA A 556 24.17 24.62 -24.07
N ALA A 557 24.77 23.42 -24.15
CA ALA A 557 25.89 23.02 -23.32
C ALA A 557 27.20 23.75 -23.65
N GLU A 558 27.27 24.45 -24.79
CA GLU A 558 28.36 25.37 -25.11
C GLU A 558 28.28 26.63 -24.24
N ALA A 559 27.08 27.21 -24.12
CA ALA A 559 26.81 28.42 -23.33
C ALA A 559 26.62 28.13 -21.83
N CYS A 560 26.21 26.92 -21.45
CA CYS A 560 25.95 26.50 -20.08
C CYS A 560 26.67 25.18 -19.76
N PRO A 561 27.90 25.22 -19.22
CA PRO A 561 28.72 24.02 -18.99
C PRO A 561 28.07 22.97 -18.07
N SER A 562 27.16 23.37 -17.17
CA SER A 562 26.44 22.44 -16.28
C SER A 562 25.56 21.43 -17.03
N LEU A 563 25.23 21.70 -18.30
CA LEU A 563 24.45 20.81 -19.16
C LEU A 563 25.30 19.70 -19.81
N ARG A 564 26.63 19.85 -19.94
CA ARG A 564 27.51 18.92 -20.69
C ARG A 564 27.48 17.48 -20.16
N SER A 565 27.28 17.30 -18.85
CA SER A 565 27.23 16.00 -18.20
C SER A 565 25.82 15.47 -17.95
N ARG A 566 24.79 16.17 -18.46
CA ARG A 566 23.38 15.88 -18.18
C ARG A 566 22.68 15.34 -19.42
N SER A 567 22.09 14.15 -19.30
CA SER A 567 21.04 13.69 -20.22
C SER A 567 19.70 14.27 -19.77
N ILE A 568 19.07 15.06 -20.64
CA ILE A 568 17.83 15.77 -20.36
C ILE A 568 16.71 15.16 -21.18
N SER A 569 15.76 14.57 -20.47
CA SER A 569 14.53 14.03 -21.02
C SER A 569 13.40 15.06 -20.96
N PRO A 570 12.36 14.94 -21.80
CA PRO A 570 11.17 15.78 -21.71
C PRO A 570 10.49 15.78 -20.33
N HIS A 571 10.57 14.66 -19.60
CA HIS A 571 10.03 14.58 -18.25
C HIS A 571 10.80 15.46 -17.25
N GLN A 572 12.12 15.68 -17.45
CA GLN A 572 12.89 16.61 -16.64
C GLN A 572 12.45 18.06 -16.85
N LEU A 573 12.07 18.47 -18.06
CA LEU A 573 11.47 19.80 -18.29
C LEU A 573 10.17 19.97 -17.49
N ARG A 574 9.31 18.95 -17.52
CA ARG A 574 8.06 18.94 -16.73
C ARG A 574 8.34 19.00 -15.22
N HIS A 575 9.31 18.25 -14.73
CA HIS A 575 9.71 18.31 -13.32
C HIS A 575 10.26 19.68 -12.93
N SER A 576 11.02 20.32 -13.83
CA SER A 576 11.57 21.66 -13.61
C SER A 576 10.46 22.70 -13.54
N CYS A 577 9.49 22.63 -14.46
CA CYS A 577 8.27 23.45 -14.39
C CYS A 577 7.54 23.28 -13.04
N ALA A 578 7.37 22.03 -12.59
CA ALA A 578 6.70 21.74 -11.33
C ALA A 578 7.39 22.38 -10.12
N VAL A 579 8.72 22.28 -10.04
CA VAL A 579 9.53 22.85 -8.95
C VAL A 579 9.48 24.37 -8.99
N ILE A 580 9.68 24.98 -10.15
CA ILE A 580 9.66 26.44 -10.30
C ILE A 580 8.28 27.01 -9.98
N MET A 581 7.20 26.34 -10.42
CA MET A 581 5.83 26.74 -10.07
C MET A 581 5.54 26.56 -8.58
N LEU A 582 6.08 25.52 -7.94
CA LEU A 582 5.96 25.33 -6.50
C LEU A 582 6.65 26.48 -5.74
N GLN A 583 7.88 26.82 -6.13
CA GLN A 583 8.63 27.94 -5.57
C GLN A 583 7.92 29.28 -5.75
N ALA A 584 7.27 29.51 -6.89
CA ALA A 584 6.57 30.76 -7.15
C ALA A 584 5.20 30.86 -6.46
N THR A 585 4.53 29.73 -6.20
CA THR A 585 3.13 29.73 -5.73
C THR A 585 2.95 29.27 -4.30
N HIS A 586 3.93 28.56 -3.72
CA HIS A 586 3.87 27.89 -2.42
C HIS A 586 2.59 27.06 -2.19
N ASP A 587 1.94 26.59 -3.28
CA ASP A 587 0.70 25.81 -3.20
C ASP A 587 0.77 24.60 -4.15
N ILE A 588 1.04 23.45 -3.55
CA ILE A 588 1.09 22.16 -4.25
C ILE A 588 -0.21 21.83 -5.02
N ARG A 589 -1.37 22.33 -4.58
CA ARG A 589 -2.65 22.08 -5.27
C ARG A 589 -2.71 22.83 -6.59
N LYS A 590 -2.18 24.05 -6.65
CA LYS A 590 -2.06 24.83 -7.89
C LYS A 590 -1.11 24.13 -8.87
N VAL A 591 0.01 23.62 -8.37
CA VAL A 591 0.96 22.82 -9.17
C VAL A 591 0.31 21.53 -9.70
N ALA A 592 -0.46 20.82 -8.87
CA ALA A 592 -1.18 19.61 -9.28
C ALA A 592 -2.23 19.90 -10.36
N LEU A 593 -2.96 21.01 -10.24
CA LEU A 593 -3.94 21.46 -11.22
C LEU A 593 -3.27 21.83 -12.54
N TRP A 594 -2.19 22.61 -12.49
CA TRP A 594 -1.40 23.02 -13.67
C TRP A 594 -0.85 21.82 -14.45
N LEU A 595 -0.29 20.84 -13.74
CA LEU A 595 0.26 19.62 -14.33
C LEU A 595 -0.81 18.60 -14.74
N GLY A 596 -2.08 18.78 -14.36
CA GLY A 596 -3.15 17.83 -14.63
C GLY A 596 -2.98 16.50 -13.88
N HIS A 597 -2.55 16.55 -12.62
CA HIS A 597 -2.42 15.38 -11.75
C HIS A 597 -3.79 15.00 -11.16
N ALA A 598 -4.21 13.75 -11.37
CA ALA A 598 -5.47 13.25 -10.81
C ALA A 598 -5.37 12.85 -9.32
N ASP A 599 -4.15 12.67 -8.81
CA ASP A 599 -3.86 12.33 -7.41
C ASP A 599 -2.73 13.23 -6.90
N ILE A 600 -2.97 13.92 -5.79
CA ILE A 600 -2.01 14.85 -5.17
C ILE A 600 -0.73 14.14 -4.72
N ARG A 601 -0.78 12.82 -4.46
CA ARG A 601 0.38 11.97 -4.14
C ARG A 601 1.42 11.95 -5.25
N THR A 602 1.00 12.14 -6.50
CA THR A 602 1.92 12.27 -7.64
C THR A 602 2.65 13.61 -7.66
N THR A 603 2.16 14.60 -6.92
CA THR A 603 2.75 15.93 -6.72
C THR A 603 3.54 16.02 -5.41
N GLU A 604 3.24 15.19 -4.39
CA GLU A 604 3.98 15.13 -3.11
C GLU A 604 5.48 14.86 -3.28
N VAL A 605 5.87 14.24 -4.40
CA VAL A 605 7.29 14.00 -4.71
C VAL A 605 8.09 15.31 -4.85
N TYR A 606 7.44 16.43 -5.20
CA TYR A 606 8.08 17.75 -5.32
C TYR A 606 8.33 18.42 -3.96
N LEU A 607 7.48 18.21 -2.95
CA LEU A 607 7.70 18.73 -1.57
C LEU A 607 8.95 18.14 -0.91
N ARG A 608 9.42 16.98 -1.38
CA ARG A 608 10.64 16.36 -0.85
C ARG A 608 11.91 17.01 -1.39
N MET A 609 11.81 17.89 -2.38
CA MET A 609 12.95 18.45 -3.10
C MET A 609 13.36 19.85 -2.66
N ASP A 610 12.43 20.65 -2.13
CA ASP A 610 12.75 22.02 -1.70
C ASP A 610 13.00 22.04 -0.18
N PRO A 611 14.26 22.19 0.28
CA PRO A 611 14.56 22.37 1.69
C PRO A 611 14.15 23.76 2.19
N SER A 612 13.85 24.73 1.31
CA SER A 612 13.53 26.11 1.68
C SER A 612 12.21 26.20 2.44
N GLU A 613 11.16 25.47 2.03
CA GLU A 613 9.91 25.38 2.81
C GLU A 613 10.12 24.72 4.18
N LYS A 614 11.06 23.77 4.27
CA LYS A 614 11.42 23.14 5.56
C LYS A 614 12.25 24.08 6.43
N LEU A 615 13.11 24.91 5.83
CA LEU A 615 13.86 25.94 6.53
C LEU A 615 12.94 27.05 7.01
N GLU A 616 12.08 27.61 6.14
CA GLU A 616 11.09 28.62 6.51
C GLU A 616 10.10 28.10 7.56
N ALA A 617 9.65 26.83 7.48
CA ALA A 617 8.82 26.24 8.53
C ALA A 617 9.57 26.02 9.84
N VAL A 618 10.88 25.79 9.80
CA VAL A 618 11.73 25.69 10.99
C VAL A 618 12.05 27.07 11.57
N GLU A 619 12.21 28.09 10.74
CA GLU A 619 12.46 29.49 11.11
C GLU A 619 11.19 30.21 11.59
N ALA A 620 10.02 29.87 11.03
CA ALA A 620 8.71 30.38 11.45
C ALA A 620 8.23 29.77 12.77
N VAL A 621 8.80 28.65 13.19
CA VAL A 621 8.65 28.15 14.56
C VAL A 621 9.60 28.95 15.42
N VAL A 622 9.06 29.93 16.17
CA VAL A 622 9.79 30.58 17.26
C VAL A 622 10.41 29.47 18.13
N PRO A 623 11.75 29.32 18.19
CA PRO A 623 12.36 28.34 19.06
C PRO A 623 11.88 28.64 20.48
N PRO A 624 11.37 27.67 21.25
CA PRO A 624 11.06 27.93 22.65
C PRO A 624 12.31 28.52 23.30
N GLU A 625 12.19 29.66 23.99
CA GLU A 625 13.32 30.30 24.65
C GLU A 625 13.93 29.32 25.66
N LEU A 626 14.95 28.59 25.22
CA LEU A 626 15.76 27.77 26.08
C LEU A 626 16.63 28.74 26.88
N ARG A 627 16.44 28.79 28.21
CA ARG A 627 17.33 29.51 29.13
C ARG A 627 18.77 29.19 28.74
N ARG A 628 19.52 30.19 28.27
CA ARG A 628 20.96 30.06 28.02
C ARG A 628 21.64 29.73 29.35
N GLY A 629 21.93 28.44 29.56
CA GLY A 629 22.83 28.02 30.63
C GLY A 629 24.20 28.64 30.39
N ARG A 630 24.82 29.17 31.44
CA ARG A 630 26.19 29.69 31.41
C ARG A 630 27.17 28.53 31.23
N PHE A 631 27.31 28.02 30.01
CA PHE A 631 28.44 27.17 29.67
C PHE A 631 29.57 28.07 29.16
N ARG A 632 30.57 28.32 30.00
CA ARG A 632 31.90 28.76 29.55
C ARG A 632 32.72 27.50 29.32
N ALA A 633 33.12 27.26 28.07
CA ALA A 633 34.07 26.20 27.76
C ALA A 633 35.40 26.50 28.50
N PRO A 634 36.06 25.51 29.14
CA PRO A 634 37.38 25.71 29.71
C PRO A 634 38.38 26.05 28.60
N ASP A 635 39.29 26.98 28.85
CA ASP A 635 40.26 27.48 27.86
C ASP A 635 41.12 26.36 27.23
N ALA A 636 41.31 25.24 27.95
CA ALA A 636 41.97 24.04 27.42
C ALA A 636 41.24 23.41 26.20
N LEU A 637 39.90 23.48 26.16
CA LEU A 637 39.11 22.99 25.03
C LEU A 637 39.21 23.91 23.81
N ILE A 638 39.33 25.22 24.04
CA ILE A 638 39.52 26.21 22.96
C ILE A 638 40.95 26.12 22.41
N ALA A 639 41.96 25.96 23.27
CA ALA A 639 43.36 25.78 22.88
C ALA A 639 43.55 24.51 22.02
N SER A 640 42.99 23.37 22.44
CA SER A 640 43.07 22.11 21.66
C SER A 640 42.33 22.13 20.32
N LEU A 641 41.32 22.98 20.16
CA LEU A 641 40.63 23.16 18.88
C LEU A 641 41.40 24.09 17.93
N LEU A 642 42.17 25.04 18.46
CA LEU A 642 43.02 25.94 17.68
C LEU A 642 44.35 25.29 17.27
N GLU A 643 44.95 24.45 18.12
CA GLU A 643 46.16 23.69 17.78
C GLU A 643 45.93 22.70 16.62
N ASN A 644 44.74 22.10 16.55
CA ASN A 644 44.36 21.20 15.46
C ASN A 644 44.07 21.93 14.14
N ALA A 645 43.83 23.24 14.16
CA ALA A 645 43.62 24.03 12.95
C ALA A 645 44.94 24.48 12.29
N SER A 646 46.03 24.62 13.07
CA SER A 646 47.36 24.98 12.56
C SER A 646 48.18 23.81 12.03
N ALA A 647 47.77 22.56 12.27
CA ALA A 647 48.52 21.37 11.86
C ALA A 647 48.13 20.81 10.48
N SER A 648 47.14 21.39 9.80
CA SER A 648 46.64 20.91 8.49
C SER A 648 47.15 21.67 7.27
N ASP A 649 48.06 22.63 7.43
CA ASP A 649 48.62 23.44 6.32
C ASP A 649 50.11 23.17 5.99
N THR A 650 50.71 22.11 6.55
CA THR A 650 52.05 21.65 6.13
C THR A 650 52.14 20.13 6.09
N THR A 651 51.76 19.54 4.96
CA THR A 651 52.53 18.47 4.26
C THR A 651 51.94 18.16 2.89
#